data_AF-A0A3S7WTS3-F1
#
_entry.id   AF-A0A3S7WTS3-F1
#
_cell.length_a   1.000
_cell.length_b   1.000
_cell.length_c   1.000
_cell.angle_alpha   90.00
_cell.angle_beta   90.00
_cell.angle_gamma   90.00
#
_symmetry.space_group_name_H-M   'P 1'
#
loop_
_entity.id
_entity.type
_entity.pdbx_description
1 polymer ?
#
loop_
_entity_poly.entity_id
_entity_poly.type
_entity_poly.pdbx_seq_one_letter_code
_entity_poly.pdbx_strand_id
1 'polypeptide(L)'
;MRAARTFPRRVCGIGSLPSTSAALRCGARCIHRHHSPDRSYSQEIQDRQNAFRWSAHHVFRPHQHFTYDPTSWSRTLEEKVKKSRTLSLVERVKTTAEHVAERTGHMAALVDVTEGCISKAQKPAEPASQIDVPDYFFAARDASTPLQAATVPANSSTPSDGWTAVSLQELVEEVQRLQSLLHSPRYAGNASLQRRDRQAADFRATLWQLYKRLRDARVGETVTLDACVFGWFLLTRNLEPLIETVACARPQEANKDSSEGSDEAAAIHDVFAALRTVVLQPMAEGRRLFKAATSGELSLEALIEILSIATLPFVRRCSENDVLESQTLVRYAECISAAARQRALDVAAEPDAAGHAAAQEWLDPPHLAAWATSLKRLQAHEVPILGTVSGLEVQVEHAADYVTQLLETITGVTPGGHVIASLSRPQPRTQKAASQVRQDAAPKPVCLDATAAPHGVQNPPTESGDAVNILVAATAMLHLSHRTEGTSMTRKEGARRIVCACLRMLTHVPNYDLCPDDVVAWASEVLDAGHLMHMDDLYCTALGDGGTAGGSRSAALRFLLLLSRLSYGSVVHRAALGRMVLCLCRWPEPAHTSFKESSEWRRLRGVVMRGALCVLQVPDLEAGAALRASEETTTWLEALAFGEYGGAVPMTLWRDAALSLFPHLCYHVEGSTAASSPSPPRVGSCASRCRPEEAQSLCVLCSRYVAREETGASAPANLRSIFTARCIAECLAVVLSNPALPDALLNSADAWDGLCASLPEPVKVVAACMQEVVRRDAPPPKVLSF
;
A
#
# COMPACT_ATOMS: atom_id res chain seq x y z
N MET A 1 -42.66 -25.51 -13.67
CA MET A 1 -44.13 -25.72 -13.62
C MET A 1 -44.81 -24.43 -14.03
N ARG A 2 -45.61 -24.47 -15.10
CA ARG A 2 -46.35 -23.34 -15.68
C ARG A 2 -47.64 -23.12 -14.89
N ALA A 3 -47.95 -21.88 -14.51
CA ALA A 3 -49.30 -21.47 -14.13
C ALA A 3 -49.94 -20.75 -15.33
N ALA A 4 -51.02 -21.35 -15.83
CA ALA A 4 -51.83 -20.87 -16.94
C ALA A 4 -52.79 -19.78 -16.48
N ARG A 5 -52.92 -18.70 -17.27
CA ARG A 5 -54.07 -17.78 -17.17
C ARG A 5 -55.11 -18.18 -18.21
N THR A 6 -56.30 -18.43 -17.70
CA THR A 6 -57.54 -18.78 -18.39
C THR A 6 -58.18 -17.56 -19.06
N PHE A 7 -58.73 -17.74 -20.26
CA PHE A 7 -59.73 -16.84 -20.85
C PHE A 7 -61.06 -17.60 -20.97
N PRO A 8 -62.23 -16.93 -20.81
CA PRO A 8 -63.55 -17.57 -20.88
C PRO A 8 -64.10 -17.66 -22.33
N ARG A 9 -65.14 -18.49 -22.51
CA ARG A 9 -65.76 -18.88 -23.80
C ARG A 9 -66.95 -18.00 -24.24
N ARG A 10 -66.97 -17.70 -25.56
CA ARG A 10 -68.07 -17.58 -26.58
C ARG A 10 -69.52 -17.27 -26.18
N VAL A 11 -70.19 -16.41 -26.98
CA VAL A 11 -71.49 -16.59 -27.69
C VAL A 11 -71.54 -15.57 -28.88
N CYS A 12 -71.41 -15.94 -30.16
CA CYS A 12 -72.43 -16.28 -31.21
C CYS A 12 -73.43 -15.18 -31.67
N GLY A 13 -73.40 -14.88 -32.98
CA GLY A 13 -74.42 -14.15 -33.77
C GLY A 13 -74.07 -14.18 -35.27
N ILE A 14 -75.04 -14.50 -36.14
CA ILE A 14 -74.90 -15.06 -37.51
C ILE A 14 -75.46 -14.12 -38.60
N GLY A 15 -74.90 -14.16 -39.83
CA GLY A 15 -75.50 -13.79 -41.14
C GLY A 15 -74.78 -12.62 -41.84
N SER A 16 -74.34 -12.62 -43.10
CA SER A 16 -74.69 -13.35 -44.34
C SER A 16 -73.54 -13.36 -45.38
N LEU A 17 -73.46 -14.42 -46.20
CA LEU A 17 -72.54 -14.75 -47.34
C LEU A 17 -72.89 -14.01 -48.66
N PRO A 18 -72.22 -14.21 -49.84
CA PRO A 18 -70.84 -14.63 -50.20
C PRO A 18 -70.18 -13.74 -51.31
N SER A 19 -68.87 -13.88 -51.60
CA SER A 19 -68.33 -14.09 -52.98
C SER A 19 -66.79 -14.03 -53.04
N THR A 20 -66.22 -15.18 -53.40
CA THR A 20 -64.94 -15.48 -54.10
C THR A 20 -63.65 -14.66 -53.88
N SER A 21 -62.59 -15.44 -53.67
CA SER A 21 -61.17 -15.19 -54.01
C SER A 21 -60.35 -14.23 -53.14
N ALA A 22 -59.85 -14.75 -52.02
CA ALA A 22 -58.43 -14.62 -51.69
C ALA A 22 -58.05 -15.72 -50.69
N ALA A 23 -57.14 -16.59 -51.11
CA ALA A 23 -56.59 -17.65 -50.30
C ALA A 23 -56.11 -17.14 -48.94
N LEU A 24 -56.53 -17.84 -47.88
CA LEU A 24 -55.90 -17.82 -46.57
C LEU A 24 -54.39 -18.06 -46.74
N ARG A 25 -53.61 -16.98 -46.76
CA ARG A 25 -52.19 -17.02 -46.43
C ARG A 25 -52.10 -17.34 -44.94
N CYS A 26 -52.19 -18.61 -44.60
CA CYS A 26 -51.50 -19.13 -43.43
C CYS A 26 -50.01 -18.83 -43.65
N GLY A 27 -49.52 -17.73 -43.09
CA GLY A 27 -48.11 -17.44 -42.99
C GLY A 27 -47.45 -18.53 -42.18
N ALA A 28 -46.98 -19.57 -42.86
CA ALA A 28 -46.00 -20.49 -42.34
C ALA A 28 -44.84 -19.65 -41.80
N ARG A 29 -44.65 -19.62 -40.49
CA ARG A 29 -43.36 -19.23 -39.92
C ARG A 29 -42.38 -20.32 -40.38
N CYS A 30 -41.80 -20.12 -41.55
CA CYS A 30 -40.66 -20.88 -42.02
C CYS A 30 -39.56 -20.68 -40.96
N ILE A 31 -39.38 -21.67 -40.11
CA ILE A 31 -38.13 -21.83 -39.38
C ILE A 31 -37.11 -22.11 -40.49
N HIS A 32 -36.36 -21.09 -40.91
CA HIS A 32 -35.20 -21.26 -41.79
C HIS A 32 -34.22 -22.18 -41.06
N ARG A 33 -34.36 -23.49 -41.23
CA ARG A 33 -33.38 -24.47 -40.81
C ARG A 33 -32.36 -24.55 -41.94
N HIS A 34 -31.11 -24.24 -41.62
CA HIS A 34 -30.01 -24.56 -42.52
C HIS A 34 -30.06 -26.06 -42.81
N HIS A 35 -30.04 -26.44 -44.09
CA HIS A 35 -29.94 -27.84 -44.48
C HIS A 35 -28.48 -28.29 -44.28
N SER A 36 -28.26 -29.35 -43.49
CA SER A 36 -26.94 -29.87 -43.12
C SER A 36 -26.00 -28.84 -42.44
N PRO A 37 -26.38 -28.25 -41.29
CA PRO A 37 -25.51 -27.28 -40.62
C PRO A 37 -24.35 -27.99 -39.91
N ASP A 38 -23.16 -27.39 -39.95
CA ASP A 38 -21.96 -27.86 -39.24
C ASP A 38 -22.20 -28.01 -37.72
N ARG A 39 -23.09 -27.17 -37.18
CA ARG A 39 -23.49 -27.14 -35.77
C ARG A 39 -25.02 -27.10 -35.65
N SER A 40 -25.54 -27.78 -34.64
CA SER A 40 -26.96 -27.61 -34.26
C SER A 40 -27.21 -26.21 -33.69
N TYR A 41 -28.47 -25.75 -33.69
CA TYR A 41 -28.86 -24.45 -33.14
C TYR A 41 -28.37 -24.22 -31.69
N SER A 42 -28.43 -25.25 -30.84
CA SER A 42 -27.93 -25.16 -29.46
C SER A 42 -26.41 -25.02 -29.39
N GLN A 43 -25.67 -25.70 -30.29
CA GLN A 43 -24.22 -25.56 -30.39
C GLN A 43 -23.82 -24.20 -30.96
N GLU A 44 -24.59 -23.64 -31.89
CA GLU A 44 -24.36 -22.30 -32.42
C GLU A 44 -24.54 -21.23 -31.32
N ILE A 45 -25.59 -21.35 -30.47
CA ILE A 45 -25.74 -20.47 -29.31
C ILE A 45 -24.56 -20.63 -28.36
N GLN A 46 -24.13 -21.86 -28.10
CA GLN A 46 -22.98 -22.13 -27.24
C GLN A 46 -21.70 -21.50 -27.80
N ASP A 47 -21.46 -21.60 -29.11
CA ASP A 47 -20.31 -20.97 -29.78
C ASP A 47 -20.37 -19.44 -29.66
N ARG A 48 -21.56 -18.83 -29.85
CA ARG A 48 -21.75 -17.38 -29.67
C ARG A 48 -21.50 -16.92 -28.23
N GLN A 49 -21.91 -17.71 -27.24
CA GLN A 49 -21.68 -17.41 -25.83
C GLN A 49 -20.21 -17.59 -25.45
N ASN A 50 -19.55 -18.65 -25.92
CA ASN A 50 -18.15 -18.94 -25.67
C ASN A 50 -17.19 -18.03 -26.46
N ALA A 51 -17.67 -17.31 -27.46
CA ALA A 51 -16.89 -16.31 -28.18
C ALA A 51 -16.50 -15.10 -27.31
N PHE A 52 -17.23 -14.84 -26.22
CA PHE A 52 -16.90 -13.77 -25.29
C PHE A 52 -15.57 -14.05 -24.57
N ARG A 53 -14.64 -13.09 -24.64
CA ARG A 53 -13.34 -13.17 -23.96
C ARG A 53 -13.20 -12.03 -22.98
N TRP A 54 -13.30 -12.33 -21.69
CA TRP A 54 -13.24 -11.32 -20.63
C TRP A 54 -11.97 -10.45 -20.71
N SER A 55 -10.80 -11.07 -20.91
CA SER A 55 -9.50 -10.41 -21.03
C SER A 55 -9.33 -9.52 -22.28
N ALA A 56 -10.17 -9.68 -23.30
CA ALA A 56 -10.16 -8.79 -24.47
C ALA A 56 -10.97 -7.50 -24.23
N HIS A 57 -11.94 -7.56 -23.31
CA HIS A 57 -12.82 -6.43 -23.01
C HIS A 57 -12.33 -5.61 -21.81
N HIS A 58 -11.69 -6.24 -20.82
CA HIS A 58 -11.24 -5.62 -19.58
C HIS A 58 -9.72 -5.58 -19.47
N VAL A 59 -9.21 -4.69 -18.62
CA VAL A 59 -7.79 -4.63 -18.25
C VAL A 59 -7.65 -5.31 -16.89
N PHE A 60 -6.92 -6.41 -16.85
CA PHE A 60 -6.48 -7.08 -15.62
C PHE A 60 -5.08 -6.60 -15.27
N ARG A 61 -4.81 -6.40 -13.97
CA ARG A 61 -3.53 -5.88 -13.48
C ARG A 61 -2.81 -6.92 -12.63
N PRO A 62 -1.47 -6.94 -12.60
CA PRO A 62 -0.68 -7.97 -11.89
C PRO A 62 -1.12 -8.24 -10.45
N HIS A 63 -1.22 -7.19 -9.61
CA HIS A 63 -1.64 -7.33 -8.21
C HIS A 63 -3.03 -7.98 -8.01
N GLN A 64 -3.89 -8.00 -9.04
CA GLN A 64 -5.24 -8.57 -8.94
C GLN A 64 -5.23 -10.10 -8.93
N HIS A 65 -4.16 -10.75 -9.40
CA HIS A 65 -4.00 -12.20 -9.36
C HIS A 65 -4.11 -12.79 -7.95
N PHE A 66 -3.84 -11.99 -6.93
CA PHE A 66 -3.81 -12.42 -5.53
C PHE A 66 -5.09 -12.08 -4.76
N THR A 67 -5.97 -11.23 -5.31
CA THR A 67 -7.13 -10.71 -4.57
C THR A 67 -8.45 -10.83 -5.31
N TYR A 68 -8.43 -10.98 -6.64
CA TYR A 68 -9.63 -10.84 -7.45
C TYR A 68 -9.67 -11.85 -8.60
N ASP A 69 -10.71 -12.70 -8.60
CA ASP A 69 -10.98 -13.63 -9.69
C ASP A 69 -12.35 -13.32 -10.36
N PRO A 70 -12.37 -12.56 -11.47
CA PRO A 70 -13.58 -12.26 -12.22
C PRO A 70 -14.09 -13.45 -13.05
N THR A 71 -13.34 -14.55 -13.17
CA THR A 71 -13.66 -15.69 -14.02
C THR A 71 -13.88 -16.99 -13.25
N SER A 72 -13.97 -16.93 -11.91
CA SER A 72 -14.03 -18.08 -11.00
C SER A 72 -15.04 -19.17 -11.41
N TRP A 73 -16.24 -18.79 -11.86
CA TRP A 73 -17.25 -19.75 -12.31
C TRP A 73 -17.08 -20.16 -13.78
N SER A 74 -16.96 -19.18 -14.69
CA SER A 74 -16.91 -19.44 -16.12
C SER A 74 -15.68 -20.25 -16.52
N ARG A 75 -14.51 -19.93 -15.94
CA ARG A 75 -13.26 -20.65 -16.17
C ARG A 75 -13.35 -22.08 -15.65
N THR A 76 -13.87 -22.28 -14.45
CA THR A 76 -14.02 -23.64 -13.87
C THR A 76 -14.96 -24.51 -14.72
N LEU A 77 -16.03 -23.93 -15.27
CA LEU A 77 -16.91 -24.63 -16.21
C LEU A 77 -16.20 -24.98 -17.52
N GLU A 78 -15.44 -24.04 -18.09
CA GLU A 78 -14.64 -24.26 -19.29
C GLU A 78 -13.57 -25.35 -19.07
N GLU A 79 -12.88 -25.34 -17.93
CA GLU A 79 -11.91 -26.36 -17.52
C GLU A 79 -12.55 -27.73 -17.35
N LYS A 80 -13.75 -27.83 -16.76
CA LYS A 80 -14.51 -29.08 -16.67
C LYS A 80 -14.86 -29.63 -18.06
N VAL A 81 -15.28 -28.78 -18.99
CA VAL A 81 -15.55 -29.17 -20.38
C VAL A 81 -14.26 -29.60 -21.09
N LYS A 82 -13.15 -28.88 -20.92
CA LYS A 82 -11.85 -29.27 -21.47
C LYS A 82 -11.38 -30.63 -20.92
N LYS A 83 -11.49 -30.86 -19.61
CA LYS A 83 -11.15 -32.13 -18.95
C LYS A 83 -12.01 -33.31 -19.41
N SER A 84 -13.24 -33.06 -19.86
CA SER A 84 -14.12 -34.09 -20.43
C SER A 84 -13.65 -34.62 -21.79
N ARG A 85 -12.69 -33.94 -22.44
CA ARG A 85 -12.15 -34.32 -23.75
C ARG A 85 -10.69 -34.71 -23.63
N THR A 86 -10.35 -35.93 -24.05
CA THR A 86 -8.97 -36.39 -24.13
C THR A 86 -8.31 -35.93 -25.43
N LEU A 87 -7.04 -35.53 -25.34
CA LEU A 87 -6.23 -35.09 -26.48
C LEU A 87 -4.96 -35.94 -26.55
N SER A 88 -4.91 -36.86 -27.52
CA SER A 88 -3.82 -37.84 -27.67
C SER A 88 -2.43 -37.23 -27.86
N LEU A 89 -2.34 -35.98 -28.32
CA LEU A 89 -1.08 -35.25 -28.41
C LEU A 89 -0.57 -34.85 -27.02
N VAL A 90 -1.45 -34.29 -26.18
CA VAL A 90 -1.09 -33.83 -24.82
C VAL A 90 -0.71 -35.03 -23.96
N GLU A 91 -1.42 -36.15 -24.09
CA GLU A 91 -1.09 -37.41 -23.40
C GLU A 91 0.32 -37.88 -23.77
N ARG A 92 0.64 -37.97 -25.06
CA ARG A 92 1.98 -38.40 -25.51
C ARG A 92 3.09 -37.46 -25.02
N VAL A 93 2.88 -36.15 -25.13
CA VAL A 93 3.86 -35.15 -24.65
C VAL A 93 4.08 -35.29 -23.15
N LYS A 94 2.99 -35.45 -22.38
CA LYS A 94 3.06 -35.66 -20.93
C LYS A 94 3.82 -36.93 -20.58
N THR A 95 3.51 -38.07 -21.22
CA THR A 95 4.22 -39.34 -20.96
C THR A 95 5.70 -39.24 -21.33
N THR A 96 6.05 -38.54 -22.41
CA THR A 96 7.47 -38.35 -22.76
C THR A 96 8.19 -37.46 -21.75
N ALA A 97 7.54 -36.42 -21.23
CA ALA A 97 8.13 -35.57 -20.20
C ALA A 97 8.30 -36.32 -18.88
N GLU A 98 7.32 -37.12 -18.48
CA GLU A 98 7.39 -38.01 -17.31
C GLU A 98 8.56 -38.99 -17.43
N HIS A 99 8.71 -39.67 -18.57
CA HIS A 99 9.85 -40.58 -18.78
C HIS A 99 11.21 -39.88 -18.78
N VAL A 100 11.30 -38.64 -19.27
CA VAL A 100 12.55 -37.87 -19.20
C VAL A 100 12.87 -37.52 -17.74
N ALA A 101 11.89 -37.03 -17.00
CA ALA A 101 12.04 -36.70 -15.58
C ALA A 101 12.40 -37.93 -14.72
N GLU A 102 11.75 -39.07 -14.99
CA GLU A 102 12.08 -40.35 -14.37
C GLU A 102 13.53 -40.73 -14.66
N ARG A 103 13.98 -40.67 -15.92
CA ARG A 103 15.37 -41.01 -16.29
C ARG A 103 16.38 -40.09 -15.62
N THR A 104 16.14 -38.77 -15.60
CA THR A 104 17.04 -37.83 -14.92
C THR A 104 17.09 -38.08 -13.42
N GLY A 105 15.94 -38.37 -12.79
CA GLY A 105 15.89 -38.72 -11.37
C GLY A 105 16.62 -40.03 -11.07
N HIS A 106 16.48 -41.05 -11.92
CA HIS A 106 17.22 -42.31 -11.79
C HIS A 106 18.73 -42.12 -11.99
N MET A 107 19.15 -41.26 -12.93
CA MET A 107 20.56 -40.95 -13.14
C MET A 107 21.16 -40.19 -11.95
N ALA A 108 20.47 -39.19 -11.41
CA ALA A 108 20.92 -38.47 -10.22
C ALA A 108 21.05 -39.42 -9.01
N ALA A 109 20.06 -40.28 -8.79
CA ALA A 109 20.12 -41.30 -7.73
C ALA A 109 21.25 -42.32 -7.94
N LEU A 110 21.62 -42.65 -9.19
CA LEU A 110 22.75 -43.52 -9.52
C LEU A 110 24.10 -42.84 -9.24
N VAL A 111 24.22 -41.55 -9.55
CA VAL A 111 25.43 -40.75 -9.29
C VAL A 111 25.70 -40.66 -7.78
N ASP A 112 24.67 -40.37 -6.98
CA ASP A 112 24.75 -40.36 -5.51
C ASP A 112 25.23 -41.71 -4.93
N VAL A 113 24.79 -42.82 -5.53
CA VAL A 113 25.20 -44.19 -5.12
C VAL A 113 26.64 -44.50 -5.55
N THR A 114 27.10 -44.02 -6.70
CA THR A 114 28.47 -44.27 -7.20
C THR A 114 29.54 -43.42 -6.51
N GLU A 115 29.19 -42.26 -5.94
CA GLU A 115 30.12 -41.39 -5.22
C GLU A 115 30.23 -41.70 -3.71
N GLY A 116 29.56 -42.74 -3.22
CA GLY A 116 29.67 -43.16 -1.82
C GLY A 116 29.08 -42.17 -0.80
N CYS A 117 28.30 -41.18 -1.26
CA CYS A 117 27.48 -40.36 -0.40
C CYS A 117 26.22 -41.15 -0.04
N ILE A 118 26.19 -41.75 1.15
CA ILE A 118 24.92 -42.18 1.76
C ILE A 118 24.19 -40.92 2.21
N SER A 119 23.66 -40.17 1.26
CA SER A 119 22.61 -39.19 1.47
C SER A 119 21.37 -39.98 1.84
N LYS A 120 20.82 -39.76 3.05
CA LYS A 120 19.49 -40.26 3.41
C LYS A 120 18.54 -39.92 2.26
N ALA A 121 17.94 -40.94 1.66
CA ALA A 121 16.98 -40.79 0.58
C ALA A 121 16.08 -39.58 0.82
N GLN A 122 16.24 -38.54 -0.01
CA GLN A 122 15.25 -37.48 -0.10
C GLN A 122 13.95 -38.18 -0.47
N LYS A 123 13.00 -38.14 0.46
CA LYS A 123 11.61 -38.52 0.22
C LYS A 123 11.22 -37.82 -1.10
N PRO A 124 10.70 -38.53 -2.11
CA PRO A 124 10.29 -37.89 -3.35
C PRO A 124 9.36 -36.74 -2.95
N ALA A 125 9.73 -35.53 -3.36
CA ALA A 125 8.91 -34.36 -3.16
C ALA A 125 7.50 -34.72 -3.68
N GLU A 126 6.54 -34.77 -2.75
CA GLU A 126 5.14 -34.89 -3.13
C GLU A 126 4.87 -33.82 -4.19
N PRO A 127 4.09 -34.12 -5.24
CA PRO A 127 3.77 -33.13 -6.25
C PRO A 127 3.25 -31.88 -5.53
N ALA A 128 3.80 -30.72 -5.89
CA ALA A 128 3.48 -29.39 -5.36
C ALA A 128 2.01 -28.95 -5.61
N SER A 129 1.07 -29.88 -5.69
CA SER A 129 -0.38 -29.69 -5.67
C SER A 129 -1.01 -29.87 -4.29
N GLN A 130 -0.21 -30.10 -3.25
CA GLN A 130 -0.62 -29.96 -1.85
C GLN A 130 0.45 -29.14 -1.10
N ILE A 131 0.68 -27.90 -1.56
CA ILE A 131 1.03 -26.88 -0.57
C ILE A 131 -0.21 -26.81 0.30
N ASP A 132 -0.12 -27.33 1.52
CA ASP A 132 -1.10 -27.14 2.58
C ASP A 132 -1.65 -25.73 2.42
N VAL A 133 -2.91 -25.63 2.02
CA VAL A 133 -3.68 -24.42 2.27
C VAL A 133 -3.49 -24.21 3.76
N PRO A 134 -2.81 -23.14 4.24
CA PRO A 134 -2.98 -22.79 5.61
C PRO A 134 -4.48 -22.54 5.70
N ASP A 135 -5.19 -23.41 6.41
CA ASP A 135 -6.63 -23.34 6.70
C ASP A 135 -7.04 -21.98 7.34
N TYR A 136 -6.05 -21.11 7.54
CA TYR A 136 -6.06 -19.70 7.87
C TYR A 136 -7.17 -18.86 7.23
N PHE A 137 -7.59 -19.14 5.98
CA PHE A 137 -8.60 -18.32 5.30
C PHE A 137 -10.04 -18.84 5.41
N PHE A 138 -10.26 -20.14 5.67
CA PHE A 138 -11.62 -20.73 5.58
C PHE A 138 -11.99 -21.74 6.66
N ALA A 139 -11.10 -22.10 7.58
CA ALA A 139 -11.46 -22.98 8.69
C ALA A 139 -12.14 -22.19 9.81
N ALA A 140 -13.46 -22.34 9.91
CA ALA A 140 -14.24 -22.00 11.11
C ALA A 140 -13.98 -22.97 12.29
N ARG A 141 -12.95 -23.82 12.21
CA ARG A 141 -12.56 -24.78 13.24
C ARG A 141 -11.14 -24.50 13.71
N ASP A 142 -11.02 -24.33 15.02
CA ASP A 142 -9.79 -24.24 15.80
C ASP A 142 -8.87 -25.44 15.55
N ALA A 143 -8.06 -25.37 14.49
CA ALA A 143 -6.96 -26.30 14.24
C ALA A 143 -5.62 -25.56 14.18
N SER A 144 -5.33 -24.77 15.22
CA SER A 144 -3.94 -24.58 15.62
C SER A 144 -3.59 -25.75 16.55
N THR A 145 -3.22 -26.88 15.97
CA THR A 145 -2.42 -27.87 16.69
C THR A 145 -1.11 -27.14 17.03
N PRO A 146 -0.79 -26.87 18.31
CA PRO A 146 0.58 -26.51 18.65
C PRO A 146 1.47 -27.66 18.15
N LEU A 147 2.70 -27.34 17.73
CA LEU A 147 3.76 -28.34 17.64
C LEU A 147 3.76 -29.11 18.96
N GLN A 148 3.22 -30.33 18.94
CA GLN A 148 3.08 -31.18 20.11
C GLN A 148 4.49 -31.55 20.56
N ALA A 149 5.00 -30.81 21.54
CA ALA A 149 5.87 -31.42 22.52
C ALA A 149 5.12 -32.65 23.10
N ALA A 150 5.85 -33.75 23.21
CA ALA A 150 5.35 -35.07 23.52
C ALA A 150 4.23 -35.08 24.59
N THR A 151 3.25 -35.94 24.32
CA THR A 151 2.07 -36.29 25.11
C THR A 151 2.35 -36.37 26.62
N VAL A 152 1.79 -35.44 27.39
CA VAL A 152 1.51 -35.59 28.83
C VAL A 152 0.08 -35.08 29.08
N PRO A 153 -0.81 -35.84 29.76
CA PRO A 153 -2.21 -35.52 29.84
C PRO A 153 -2.46 -34.31 30.76
N ALA A 154 -3.36 -33.44 30.30
CA ALA A 154 -3.84 -32.26 30.99
C ALA A 154 -4.49 -32.63 32.34
N ASN A 155 -3.87 -32.19 33.43
CA ASN A 155 -4.50 -31.83 34.70
C ASN A 155 -3.44 -31.21 35.64
N SER A 156 -2.98 -30.00 35.35
CA SER A 156 -2.42 -29.10 36.37
C SER A 156 -2.22 -27.70 35.79
N SER A 157 -2.79 -26.72 36.48
CA SER A 157 -2.54 -25.30 36.34
C SER A 157 -1.11 -24.96 36.74
N THR A 158 -0.18 -24.93 35.78
CA THR A 158 1.15 -24.29 35.92
C THR A 158 1.63 -23.85 34.52
N PRO A 159 1.80 -22.55 34.27
CA PRO A 159 2.53 -22.08 33.10
C PRO A 159 4.05 -22.16 33.38
N SER A 160 4.86 -22.31 32.33
CA SER A 160 6.25 -21.79 32.21
C SER A 160 7.50 -22.68 32.23
N ASP A 161 7.46 -24.02 32.16
CA ASP A 161 8.73 -24.81 32.14
C ASP A 161 9.08 -25.51 30.80
N GLY A 162 8.23 -25.41 29.76
CA GLY A 162 8.48 -26.09 28.48
C GLY A 162 9.59 -25.48 27.61
N TRP A 163 9.88 -24.18 27.75
CA TRP A 163 10.78 -23.44 26.85
C TRP A 163 12.22 -23.33 27.34
N THR A 164 12.53 -23.76 28.57
CA THR A 164 13.89 -23.74 29.11
C THR A 164 14.78 -24.81 28.46
N ALA A 165 14.20 -25.87 27.90
CA ALA A 165 14.90 -26.97 27.23
C ALA A 165 15.00 -26.83 25.69
N VAL A 166 14.33 -25.84 25.08
CA VAL A 166 14.27 -25.62 23.62
C VAL A 166 15.58 -25.06 23.08
N SER A 167 15.97 -25.32 21.84
CA SER A 167 17.22 -24.75 21.29
C SER A 167 17.13 -23.22 21.12
N LEU A 168 18.27 -22.51 21.07
CA LEU A 168 18.27 -21.06 20.81
C LEU A 168 17.71 -20.74 19.41
N GLN A 169 17.98 -21.61 18.42
CA GLN A 169 17.50 -21.46 17.05
C GLN A 169 15.97 -21.54 16.99
N GLU A 170 15.36 -22.56 17.61
CA GLU A 170 13.90 -22.71 17.65
C GLU A 170 13.22 -21.52 18.36
N LEU A 171 13.84 -20.97 19.43
CA LEU A 171 13.32 -19.76 20.09
C LEU A 171 13.32 -18.56 19.14
N VAL A 172 14.41 -18.37 18.40
CA VAL A 172 14.59 -17.28 17.45
C VAL A 172 13.60 -17.40 16.28
N GLU A 173 13.47 -18.59 15.70
CA GLU A 173 12.50 -18.88 14.63
C GLU A 173 11.07 -18.64 15.11
N GLU A 174 10.73 -19.05 16.34
CA GLU A 174 9.41 -18.82 16.90
C GLU A 174 9.13 -17.33 17.15
N VAL A 175 10.11 -16.55 17.62
CA VAL A 175 9.98 -15.08 17.73
C VAL A 175 9.70 -14.47 16.37
N GLN A 176 10.44 -14.84 15.32
CA GLN A 176 10.22 -14.32 13.97
C GLN A 176 8.85 -14.71 13.41
N ARG A 177 8.44 -15.96 13.62
CA ARG A 177 7.13 -16.47 13.20
C ARG A 177 5.98 -15.75 13.90
N LEU A 178 6.06 -15.56 15.22
CA LEU A 178 5.04 -14.81 15.97
C LEU A 178 5.04 -13.33 15.60
N GLN A 179 6.22 -12.75 15.36
CA GLN A 179 6.34 -11.37 14.88
C GLN A 179 5.64 -11.18 13.53
N SER A 180 5.85 -12.09 12.57
CA SER A 180 5.19 -11.99 11.26
C SER A 180 3.67 -12.13 11.38
N LEU A 181 3.19 -13.08 12.20
CA LEU A 181 1.74 -13.27 12.42
C LEU A 181 1.06 -12.08 13.10
N LEU A 182 1.74 -11.43 14.05
CA LEU A 182 1.17 -10.32 14.81
C LEU A 182 1.21 -8.99 14.04
N HIS A 183 2.29 -8.73 13.31
CA HIS A 183 2.59 -7.41 12.75
C HIS A 183 2.47 -7.32 11.22
N SER A 184 2.52 -8.44 10.48
CA SER A 184 2.36 -8.37 9.02
C SER A 184 0.93 -7.96 8.64
N PRO A 185 0.77 -7.03 7.67
CA PRO A 185 -0.55 -6.63 7.18
C PRO A 185 -1.34 -7.82 6.60
N ARG A 186 -0.65 -8.84 6.07
CA ARG A 186 -1.23 -10.07 5.51
C ARG A 186 -2.08 -10.84 6.53
N TYR A 187 -1.62 -10.90 7.77
CA TYR A 187 -2.20 -11.74 8.82
C TYR A 187 -3.01 -10.95 9.86
N ALA A 188 -2.58 -9.73 10.17
CA ALA A 188 -3.14 -8.90 11.23
C ALA A 188 -4.64 -8.62 11.05
N GLY A 189 -5.12 -8.45 9.81
CA GLY A 189 -6.53 -8.16 9.52
C GLY A 189 -7.47 -9.36 9.63
N ASN A 190 -6.95 -10.59 9.58
CA ASN A 190 -7.76 -11.81 9.42
C ASN A 190 -7.81 -12.67 10.69
N ALA A 191 -6.91 -12.46 11.64
CA ALA A 191 -6.92 -13.20 12.91
C ALA A 191 -8.03 -12.68 13.84
N SER A 192 -8.78 -13.60 14.46
CA SER A 192 -9.75 -13.24 15.51
C SER A 192 -9.04 -12.60 16.71
N LEU A 193 -9.70 -11.70 17.43
CA LEU A 193 -9.12 -11.02 18.60
C LEU A 193 -8.59 -12.02 19.63
N GLN A 194 -9.35 -13.08 19.93
CA GLN A 194 -8.91 -14.14 20.83
C GLN A 194 -7.63 -14.85 20.37
N ARG A 195 -7.47 -15.07 19.06
CA ARG A 195 -6.25 -15.67 18.50
C ARG A 195 -5.08 -14.72 18.62
N ARG A 196 -5.28 -13.42 18.36
CA ARG A 196 -4.25 -12.40 18.52
C ARG A 196 -3.79 -12.28 19.97
N ASP A 197 -4.71 -12.33 20.94
CA ASP A 197 -4.38 -12.28 22.37
C ASP A 197 -3.51 -13.47 22.80
N ARG A 198 -3.85 -14.68 22.33
CA ARG A 198 -3.03 -15.88 22.57
C ARG A 198 -1.64 -15.75 21.95
N GLN A 199 -1.56 -15.35 20.67
CA GLN A 199 -0.30 -15.14 19.98
C GLN A 199 0.57 -14.07 20.65
N ALA A 200 -0.03 -13.00 21.17
CA ALA A 200 0.66 -11.95 21.89
C ALA A 200 1.21 -12.45 23.25
N ALA A 201 0.45 -13.31 23.96
CA ALA A 201 0.91 -13.93 25.19
C ALA A 201 2.09 -14.89 24.94
N ASP A 202 1.97 -15.75 23.91
CA ASP A 202 3.05 -16.65 23.51
C ASP A 202 4.30 -15.87 23.09
N PHE A 203 4.12 -14.78 22.33
CA PHE A 203 5.21 -13.91 21.89
C PHE A 203 5.96 -13.28 23.06
N ARG A 204 5.23 -12.74 24.04
CA ARG A 204 5.79 -12.20 25.28
C ARG A 204 6.56 -13.25 26.09
N ALA A 205 6.03 -14.46 26.20
CA ALA A 205 6.70 -15.55 26.89
C ALA A 205 8.00 -15.96 26.20
N THR A 206 8.00 -16.07 24.86
CA THR A 206 9.19 -16.43 24.08
C THR A 206 10.25 -15.32 24.11
N LEU A 207 9.85 -14.04 24.02
CA LEU A 207 10.77 -12.89 24.17
C LEU A 207 11.48 -12.91 25.53
N TRP A 208 10.74 -13.16 26.61
CA TRP A 208 11.31 -13.25 27.94
C TRP A 208 12.35 -14.38 28.07
N GLN A 209 12.05 -15.55 27.51
CA GLN A 209 12.99 -16.68 27.51
C GLN A 209 14.25 -16.39 26.69
N LEU A 210 14.09 -15.74 25.53
CA LEU A 210 15.22 -15.31 24.71
C LEU A 210 16.10 -14.30 25.47
N TYR A 211 15.49 -13.30 26.11
CA TYR A 211 16.20 -12.33 26.94
C TYR A 211 16.94 -12.98 28.12
N LYS A 212 16.31 -13.90 28.86
CA LYS A 212 16.97 -14.63 29.96
C LYS A 212 18.23 -15.36 29.52
N ARG A 213 18.22 -15.94 28.33
CA ARG A 213 19.39 -16.66 27.78
C ARG A 213 20.50 -15.72 27.33
N LEU A 214 20.14 -14.55 26.80
CA LEU A 214 21.09 -13.61 26.22
C LEU A 214 21.65 -12.60 27.22
N ARG A 215 20.93 -12.30 28.31
CA ARG A 215 21.34 -11.26 29.28
C ARG A 215 22.70 -11.53 29.93
N ASP A 216 22.98 -12.81 30.19
CA ASP A 216 24.21 -13.28 30.85
C ASP A 216 25.13 -14.05 29.87
N ALA A 217 24.86 -13.96 28.56
CA ALA A 217 25.59 -14.73 27.56
C ALA A 217 27.04 -14.25 27.43
N ARG A 218 27.97 -15.22 27.41
CA ARG A 218 29.38 -14.98 27.11
C ARG A 218 29.65 -15.36 25.66
N VAL A 219 29.79 -14.35 24.82
CA VAL A 219 30.07 -14.50 23.37
C VAL A 219 31.25 -15.45 23.17
N GLY A 220 31.07 -16.51 22.39
CA GLY A 220 32.08 -17.52 22.06
C GLY A 220 32.39 -18.58 23.12
N GLU A 221 31.81 -18.49 24.32
CA GLU A 221 31.85 -19.54 25.33
C GLU A 221 30.50 -20.26 25.42
N THR A 222 29.41 -19.49 25.57
CA THR A 222 28.06 -20.04 25.77
C THR A 222 27.18 -19.96 24.52
N VAL A 223 27.40 -18.94 23.68
CA VAL A 223 26.64 -18.70 22.45
C VAL A 223 27.60 -18.25 21.35
N THR A 224 27.36 -18.65 20.11
CA THR A 224 28.12 -18.14 18.97
C THR A 224 27.88 -16.63 18.80
N LEU A 225 28.82 -15.95 18.17
CA LEU A 225 28.76 -14.50 18.03
C LEU A 225 27.54 -14.09 17.18
N ASP A 226 27.35 -14.69 16.02
CA ASP A 226 26.23 -14.40 15.12
C ASP A 226 24.87 -14.67 15.79
N ALA A 227 24.71 -15.80 16.49
CA ALA A 227 23.44 -16.10 17.19
C ALA A 227 23.16 -15.13 18.34
N CYS A 228 24.21 -14.67 19.04
CA CYS A 228 24.07 -13.68 20.10
C CYS A 228 23.63 -12.32 19.56
N VAL A 229 24.28 -11.86 18.49
CA VAL A 229 23.96 -10.58 17.82
C VAL A 229 22.55 -10.64 17.24
N PHE A 230 22.20 -11.70 16.52
CA PHE A 230 20.88 -11.86 15.92
C PHE A 230 19.77 -11.91 16.97
N GLY A 231 20.00 -12.64 18.06
CA GLY A 231 19.08 -12.68 19.18
C GLY A 231 18.83 -11.30 19.80
N TRP A 232 19.91 -10.52 20.02
CA TRP A 232 19.77 -9.12 20.48
C TRP A 232 19.13 -8.20 19.45
N PHE A 233 19.36 -8.43 18.16
CA PHE A 233 18.69 -7.71 17.08
C PHE A 233 17.17 -7.94 17.12
N LEU A 234 16.72 -9.19 17.31
CA LEU A 234 15.30 -9.50 17.47
C LEU A 234 14.70 -8.91 18.75
N LEU A 235 15.41 -8.99 19.88
CA LEU A 235 14.98 -8.39 21.14
C LEU A 235 14.83 -6.88 21.02
N THR A 236 15.79 -6.20 20.38
CA THR A 236 15.76 -4.74 20.24
C THR A 236 14.76 -4.24 19.22
N ARG A 237 14.39 -5.03 18.20
CA ARG A 237 13.24 -4.71 17.32
C ARG A 237 11.90 -4.78 18.04
N ASN A 238 11.83 -5.55 19.14
CA ASN A 238 10.62 -5.76 19.93
C ASN A 238 10.80 -5.22 21.36
N LEU A 239 11.43 -4.04 21.46
CA LEU A 239 11.86 -3.49 22.74
C LEU A 239 10.69 -3.14 23.67
N GLU A 240 9.62 -2.55 23.15
CA GLU A 240 8.42 -2.21 23.94
C GLU A 240 7.79 -3.45 24.59
N PRO A 241 7.39 -4.51 23.84
CA PRO A 241 6.86 -5.72 24.47
C PRO A 241 7.90 -6.43 25.34
N LEU A 242 9.20 -6.32 25.03
CA LEU A 242 10.25 -6.84 25.90
C LEU A 242 10.28 -6.13 27.26
N ILE A 243 10.32 -4.80 27.29
CA ILE A 243 10.35 -4.02 28.53
C ILE A 243 9.12 -4.33 29.39
N GLU A 244 7.93 -4.39 28.78
CA GLU A 244 6.70 -4.79 29.49
C GLU A 244 6.86 -6.17 30.16
N THR A 245 7.43 -7.15 29.44
CA THR A 245 7.62 -8.50 30.00
C THR A 245 8.63 -8.55 31.13
N VAL A 246 9.74 -7.82 31.00
CA VAL A 246 10.77 -7.74 32.04
C VAL A 246 10.22 -7.05 33.29
N ALA A 247 9.47 -5.95 33.12
CA ALA A 247 8.82 -5.23 34.20
C ALA A 247 7.80 -6.11 34.94
N CYS A 248 7.01 -6.93 34.21
CA CYS A 248 6.04 -7.84 34.83
C CYS A 248 6.68 -9.03 35.56
N ALA A 249 7.87 -9.47 35.13
CA ALA A 249 8.54 -10.63 35.72
C ALA A 249 9.39 -10.28 36.95
N ARG A 250 9.86 -9.03 37.07
CA ARG A 250 10.71 -8.55 38.17
C ARG A 250 10.07 -8.68 39.58
N PRO A 251 8.77 -8.41 39.80
CA PRO A 251 8.10 -8.60 41.09
C PRO A 251 7.99 -10.07 41.52
N GLN A 252 8.19 -11.04 40.61
CA GLN A 252 8.16 -12.46 40.92
C GLN A 252 9.52 -13.01 41.37
N GLU A 253 10.63 -12.35 41.00
CA GLU A 253 12.00 -12.75 41.36
C GLU A 253 12.52 -12.04 42.63
N ALA A 254 11.98 -10.87 42.99
CA ALA A 254 12.33 -10.15 44.22
C ALA A 254 11.31 -10.43 45.34
N ASN A 255 11.79 -10.82 46.53
CA ASN A 255 10.96 -10.90 47.74
C ASN A 255 10.21 -9.57 47.98
N LYS A 256 8.93 -9.69 48.38
CA LYS A 256 7.84 -8.68 48.46
C LYS A 256 8.08 -7.32 49.14
N ASP A 257 9.31 -6.95 49.51
CA ASP A 257 9.59 -5.82 50.38
C ASP A 257 10.51 -4.76 49.72
N SER A 258 10.08 -4.13 48.62
CA SER A 258 10.63 -2.81 48.26
C SER A 258 9.78 -2.01 47.26
N SER A 259 9.21 -0.92 47.77
CA SER A 259 9.08 0.43 47.19
C SER A 259 8.52 0.64 45.77
N GLU A 260 7.49 1.50 45.73
CA GLU A 260 6.82 2.14 44.58
C GLU A 260 7.74 3.01 43.69
N GLY A 261 8.77 2.42 43.09
CA GLY A 261 9.42 2.96 41.88
C GLY A 261 8.74 2.37 40.65
N SER A 262 8.60 3.12 39.56
CA SER A 262 8.02 2.58 38.31
C SER A 262 8.83 1.37 37.84
N ASP A 263 8.24 0.16 37.93
CA ASP A 263 8.84 -1.12 37.54
C ASP A 263 9.42 -1.10 36.11
N GLU A 264 8.85 -0.24 35.26
CA GLU A 264 9.27 -0.02 33.87
C GLU A 264 10.64 0.66 33.75
N ALA A 265 10.94 1.68 34.57
CA ALA A 265 12.23 2.36 34.54
C ALA A 265 13.38 1.45 34.96
N ALA A 266 13.09 0.55 35.91
CA ALA A 266 14.04 -0.44 36.40
C ALA A 266 14.28 -1.54 35.34
N ALA A 267 13.23 -2.00 34.65
CA ALA A 267 13.34 -2.91 33.52
C ALA A 267 14.15 -2.32 32.35
N ILE A 268 13.95 -1.03 32.03
CA ILE A 268 14.74 -0.29 31.03
C ILE A 268 16.24 -0.35 31.38
N HIS A 269 16.59 -0.08 32.65
CA HIS A 269 17.98 -0.10 33.10
C HIS A 269 18.58 -1.52 33.00
N ASP A 270 17.84 -2.55 33.41
CA ASP A 270 18.32 -3.95 33.34
C ASP A 270 18.56 -4.42 31.89
N VAL A 271 17.62 -4.12 30.99
CA VAL A 271 17.75 -4.44 29.56
C VAL A 271 18.93 -3.69 28.96
N PHE A 272 19.08 -2.41 29.28
CA PHE A 272 20.21 -1.61 28.78
C PHE A 272 21.55 -2.09 29.34
N ALA A 273 21.64 -2.43 30.62
CA ALA A 273 22.85 -2.94 31.24
C ALA A 273 23.32 -4.25 30.58
N ALA A 274 22.39 -5.19 30.36
CA ALA A 274 22.67 -6.44 29.65
C ALA A 274 23.12 -6.18 28.20
N LEU A 275 22.40 -5.33 27.46
CA LEU A 275 22.76 -4.96 26.09
C LEU A 275 24.15 -4.32 26.01
N ARG A 276 24.45 -3.42 26.96
CA ARG A 276 25.72 -2.72 27.04
C ARG A 276 26.88 -3.69 27.26
N THR A 277 26.73 -4.64 28.18
CA THR A 277 27.78 -5.60 28.49
C THR A 277 27.99 -6.62 27.38
N VAL A 278 26.91 -7.14 26.80
CA VAL A 278 26.97 -8.25 25.83
C VAL A 278 27.32 -7.79 24.42
N VAL A 279 26.83 -6.63 23.98
CA VAL A 279 26.98 -6.15 22.59
C VAL A 279 27.79 -4.85 22.51
N LEU A 280 27.36 -3.77 23.19
CA LEU A 280 27.93 -2.43 22.93
C LEU A 280 29.40 -2.29 23.38
N GLN A 281 29.76 -2.77 24.57
CA GLN A 281 31.15 -2.71 25.06
C GLN A 281 32.11 -3.52 24.17
N PRO A 282 31.75 -4.75 23.73
CA PRO A 282 32.56 -5.50 22.77
C PRO A 282 32.73 -4.87 21.37
N MET A 283 31.93 -3.87 21.00
CA MET A 283 32.06 -3.12 19.73
C MET A 283 33.15 -2.04 19.76
N ALA A 284 33.61 -1.63 20.95
CA ALA A 284 34.64 -0.58 21.05
C ALA A 284 35.95 -1.00 20.35
N GLU A 285 36.73 -0.03 19.89
CA GLU A 285 37.96 -0.29 19.16
C GLU A 285 38.92 -1.23 19.93
N GLY A 286 39.49 -2.20 19.21
CA GLY A 286 40.39 -3.22 19.77
C GLY A 286 39.71 -4.33 20.57
N ARG A 287 38.38 -4.29 20.76
CA ARG A 287 37.59 -5.36 21.38
C ARG A 287 37.18 -6.44 20.37
N ARG A 288 36.51 -7.49 20.88
CA ARG A 288 36.24 -8.73 20.13
C ARG A 288 35.36 -8.51 18.90
N LEU A 289 34.22 -7.81 19.02
CA LEU A 289 33.34 -7.56 17.88
C LEU A 289 34.00 -6.64 16.86
N PHE A 290 34.77 -5.64 17.33
CA PHE A 290 35.50 -4.75 16.43
C PHE A 290 36.55 -5.49 15.60
N LYS A 291 37.37 -6.32 16.26
CA LYS A 291 38.39 -7.13 15.59
C LYS A 291 37.77 -8.06 14.54
N ALA A 292 36.73 -8.81 14.91
CA ALA A 292 36.02 -9.71 14.01
C ALA A 292 35.40 -8.99 12.80
N ALA A 293 34.83 -7.79 13.02
CA ALA A 293 34.28 -6.97 11.95
C ALA A 293 35.37 -6.52 10.96
N THR A 294 36.51 -6.07 11.46
CA THR A 294 37.62 -5.57 10.62
C THR A 294 38.43 -6.68 9.94
N SER A 295 38.45 -7.90 10.50
CA SER A 295 39.12 -9.06 9.89
C SER A 295 38.27 -9.77 8.84
N GLY A 296 36.99 -9.40 8.69
CA GLY A 296 36.05 -10.06 7.78
C GLY A 296 35.53 -11.41 8.29
N GLU A 297 35.64 -11.69 9.59
CA GLU A 297 35.11 -12.91 10.21
C GLU A 297 33.57 -12.89 10.35
N LEU A 298 32.97 -11.70 10.38
CA LEU A 298 31.52 -11.52 10.54
C LEU A 298 30.78 -11.60 9.20
N SER A 299 29.61 -12.22 9.23
CA SER A 299 28.64 -12.13 8.13
C SER A 299 28.15 -10.69 7.93
N LEU A 300 27.66 -10.40 6.72
CA LEU A 300 27.09 -9.08 6.40
C LEU A 300 25.88 -8.78 7.31
N GLU A 301 25.06 -9.79 7.56
CA GLU A 301 23.90 -9.78 8.45
C GLU A 301 24.32 -9.39 9.86
N ALA A 302 25.32 -10.07 10.44
CA ALA A 302 25.81 -9.75 11.78
C ALA A 302 26.37 -8.32 11.88
N LEU A 303 27.07 -7.83 10.85
CA LEU A 303 27.55 -6.44 10.82
C LEU A 303 26.39 -5.43 10.84
N ILE A 304 25.35 -5.69 10.04
CA ILE A 304 24.14 -4.85 9.98
C ILE A 304 23.40 -4.87 11.31
N GLU A 305 23.23 -6.04 11.92
CA GLU A 305 22.56 -6.21 13.21
C GLU A 305 23.27 -5.43 14.32
N ILE A 306 24.61 -5.55 14.40
CA ILE A 306 25.45 -4.79 15.34
C ILE A 306 25.25 -3.28 15.17
N LEU A 307 25.32 -2.78 13.93
CA LEU A 307 25.14 -1.36 13.66
C LEU A 307 23.70 -0.90 13.98
N SER A 308 22.71 -1.74 13.68
CA SER A 308 21.31 -1.46 13.97
C SER A 308 21.07 -1.30 15.46
N ILE A 309 21.61 -2.21 16.27
CA ILE A 309 21.56 -2.16 17.72
C ILE A 309 22.20 -0.86 18.24
N ALA A 310 23.42 -0.55 17.80
CA ALA A 310 24.18 0.60 18.30
C ALA A 310 23.54 1.95 17.95
N THR A 311 22.82 2.03 16.82
CA THR A 311 22.17 3.27 16.36
C THR A 311 20.75 3.44 16.90
N LEU A 312 20.24 2.53 17.74
CA LEU A 312 18.89 2.65 18.28
C LEU A 312 18.73 3.91 19.16
N PRO A 313 17.62 4.65 19.03
CA PRO A 313 17.31 5.77 19.93
C PRO A 313 17.29 5.38 21.41
N PHE A 314 16.93 4.13 21.71
CA PHE A 314 16.97 3.56 23.06
C PHE A 314 18.36 3.60 23.68
N VAL A 315 19.39 3.16 22.95
CA VAL A 315 20.78 3.12 23.44
C VAL A 315 21.25 4.53 23.80
N ARG A 316 20.93 5.50 22.95
CA ARG A 316 21.30 6.90 23.20
C ARG A 316 20.59 7.49 24.40
N ARG A 317 19.27 7.26 24.55
CA ARG A 317 18.49 7.82 25.66
C ARG A 317 18.87 7.22 27.02
N CYS A 318 19.31 5.97 27.05
CA CYS A 318 19.71 5.30 28.29
C CYS A 318 21.17 5.54 28.68
N SER A 319 21.97 6.11 27.77
CA SER A 319 23.39 6.37 28.04
C SER A 319 23.63 7.82 28.43
N GLU A 320 24.22 8.03 29.61
CA GLU A 320 24.64 9.37 30.07
C GLU A 320 25.95 9.84 29.40
N ASN A 321 26.72 8.93 28.80
CA ASN A 321 27.95 9.20 28.04
C ASN A 321 27.90 8.49 26.68
N ASP A 322 28.67 8.93 25.68
CA ASP A 322 28.76 8.20 24.41
C ASP A 322 29.37 6.80 24.65
N VAL A 323 28.55 5.74 24.52
CA VAL A 323 28.99 4.34 24.72
C VAL A 323 30.02 3.94 23.66
N LEU A 324 29.91 4.54 22.47
CA LEU A 324 30.73 4.27 21.29
C LEU A 324 31.12 5.59 20.63
N GLU A 325 32.38 5.67 20.20
CA GLU A 325 32.87 6.82 19.46
C GLU A 325 32.28 6.85 18.04
N SER A 326 31.96 8.05 17.53
CA SER A 326 31.42 8.21 16.18
C SER A 326 32.31 7.61 15.10
N GLN A 327 33.65 7.62 15.31
CA GLN A 327 34.61 7.01 14.38
C GLN A 327 34.43 5.49 14.30
N THR A 328 34.13 4.81 15.41
CA THR A 328 33.84 3.37 15.44
C THR A 328 32.61 3.04 14.60
N LEU A 329 31.54 3.83 14.72
CA LEU A 329 30.32 3.64 13.94
C LEU A 329 30.53 3.84 12.44
N VAL A 330 31.35 4.82 12.05
CA VAL A 330 31.76 5.01 10.65
C VAL A 330 32.49 3.79 10.11
N ARG A 331 33.43 3.21 10.88
CA ARG A 331 34.15 2.00 10.46
C ARG A 331 33.22 0.81 10.26
N TYR A 332 32.24 0.59 11.13
CA TYR A 332 31.24 -0.46 10.91
C TYR A 332 30.42 -0.22 9.64
N ALA A 333 29.99 1.02 9.38
CA ALA A 333 29.28 1.35 8.14
C ALA A 333 30.13 1.10 6.88
N GLU A 334 31.43 1.42 6.92
CA GLU A 334 32.37 1.12 5.84
C GLU A 334 32.56 -0.39 5.61
N CYS A 335 32.70 -1.17 6.69
CA CYS A 335 32.78 -2.63 6.63
C CYS A 335 31.54 -3.24 5.99
N ILE A 336 30.33 -2.78 6.36
CA ILE A 336 29.06 -3.24 5.77
C ILE A 336 29.05 -2.92 4.26
N SER A 337 29.37 -1.69 3.86
CA SER A 337 29.41 -1.32 2.45
C SER A 337 30.48 -2.07 1.65
N ALA A 338 31.61 -2.43 2.25
CA ALA A 338 32.62 -3.26 1.61
C ALA A 338 32.13 -4.70 1.41
N ALA A 339 31.58 -5.33 2.47
CA ALA A 339 31.05 -6.68 2.43
C ALA A 339 29.87 -6.83 1.46
N ALA A 340 28.94 -5.86 1.44
CA ALA A 340 27.81 -5.84 0.50
C ALA A 340 28.25 -5.74 -0.97
N ARG A 341 29.30 -4.93 -1.25
CA ARG A 341 29.87 -4.84 -2.60
C ARG A 341 30.58 -6.12 -3.00
N GLN A 342 31.32 -6.75 -2.08
CA GLN A 342 31.99 -8.01 -2.37
C GLN A 342 30.98 -9.11 -2.71
N ARG A 343 29.90 -9.25 -1.92
CA ARG A 343 28.84 -10.22 -2.20
C ARG A 343 28.19 -10.00 -3.57
N ALA A 344 27.93 -8.75 -3.95
CA ALA A 344 27.39 -8.42 -5.27
C ALA A 344 28.36 -8.81 -6.42
N LEU A 345 29.67 -8.65 -6.23
CA LEU A 345 30.69 -9.07 -7.20
C LEU A 345 30.79 -10.60 -7.29
N ASP A 346 30.71 -11.30 -6.15
CA ASP A 346 30.78 -12.76 -6.10
C ASP A 346 29.62 -13.40 -6.87
N VAL A 347 28.39 -12.90 -6.68
CA VAL A 347 27.21 -13.36 -7.43
C VAL A 347 27.32 -13.06 -8.93
N ALA A 348 27.91 -11.92 -9.31
CA ALA A 348 28.10 -11.56 -10.71
C ALA A 348 29.19 -12.38 -11.42
N ALA A 349 30.11 -12.98 -10.67
CA ALA A 349 31.22 -13.76 -11.21
C ALA A 349 30.86 -15.23 -11.50
N GLU A 350 29.69 -15.71 -11.06
CA GLU A 350 29.26 -17.09 -11.32
C GLU A 350 28.95 -17.32 -12.82
N PRO A 351 29.57 -18.33 -13.47
CA PRO A 351 29.52 -18.49 -14.93
C PRO A 351 28.14 -18.91 -15.48
N ASP A 352 27.25 -19.46 -14.66
CA ASP A 352 25.85 -19.75 -15.00
C ASP A 352 24.91 -18.55 -14.74
N ALA A 353 25.43 -17.42 -14.26
CA ALA A 353 24.66 -16.33 -13.68
C ALA A 353 24.15 -15.27 -14.67
N ALA A 354 24.47 -15.36 -15.96
CA ALA A 354 23.93 -14.43 -16.96
C ALA A 354 22.39 -14.45 -17.05
N GLY A 355 21.75 -15.51 -16.54
CA GLY A 355 20.31 -15.59 -16.27
C GLY A 355 19.92 -15.79 -14.79
N HIS A 356 20.87 -16.14 -13.90
CA HIS A 356 20.61 -16.51 -12.50
C HIS A 356 21.10 -15.48 -11.46
N ALA A 357 21.97 -14.52 -11.81
CA ALA A 357 22.45 -13.49 -10.87
C ALA A 357 21.33 -12.59 -10.34
N ALA A 358 20.31 -12.33 -11.18
CA ALA A 358 19.12 -11.58 -10.79
C ALA A 358 18.07 -12.44 -10.06
N ALA A 359 18.22 -13.77 -10.10
CA ALA A 359 17.36 -14.74 -9.45
C ALA A 359 17.83 -15.10 -8.03
N GLN A 360 18.96 -14.56 -7.57
CA GLN A 360 19.48 -14.78 -6.22
C GLN A 360 19.36 -13.53 -5.36
N GLU A 361 18.80 -13.71 -4.17
CA GLU A 361 18.73 -12.69 -3.14
C GLU A 361 20.13 -12.35 -2.60
N TRP A 362 20.48 -11.06 -2.55
CA TRP A 362 21.78 -10.62 -2.03
C TRP A 362 21.76 -10.36 -0.51
N LEU A 363 20.63 -9.87 0.00
CA LEU A 363 20.42 -9.52 1.40
C LEU A 363 18.93 -9.58 1.72
N ASP A 364 18.61 -10.19 2.86
CA ASP A 364 17.23 -10.30 3.38
C ASP A 364 16.61 -8.90 3.62
N PRO A 365 15.37 -8.63 3.18
CA PRO A 365 14.71 -7.33 3.31
C PRO A 365 14.70 -6.73 4.73
N PRO A 366 14.42 -7.48 5.81
CA PRO A 366 14.58 -7.03 7.19
C PRO A 366 15.95 -6.41 7.50
N HIS A 367 17.05 -7.04 7.07
CA HIS A 367 18.40 -6.52 7.26
C HIS A 367 18.67 -5.30 6.38
N LEU A 368 18.17 -5.29 5.14
CA LEU A 368 18.25 -4.12 4.28
C LEU A 368 17.56 -2.89 4.90
N ALA A 369 16.36 -3.07 5.47
CA ALA A 369 15.64 -2.03 6.18
C ALA A 369 16.39 -1.56 7.44
N ALA A 370 16.96 -2.50 8.19
CA ALA A 370 17.77 -2.19 9.37
C ALA A 370 19.01 -1.38 9.02
N TRP A 371 19.74 -1.76 7.96
CA TRP A 371 20.92 -1.05 7.49
C TRP A 371 20.57 0.38 7.06
N ALA A 372 19.56 0.55 6.20
CA ALA A 372 19.13 1.86 5.71
C ALA A 372 18.66 2.78 6.84
N THR A 373 17.90 2.24 7.79
CA THR A 373 17.43 3.00 8.96
C THR A 373 18.60 3.40 9.86
N SER A 374 19.60 2.53 10.04
CA SER A 374 20.80 2.83 10.82
C SER A 374 21.59 3.99 10.22
N LEU A 375 21.79 3.98 8.90
CA LEU A 375 22.43 5.08 8.19
C LEU A 375 21.64 6.39 8.32
N LYS A 376 20.31 6.35 8.17
CA LYS A 376 19.44 7.51 8.40
C LYS A 376 19.63 8.11 9.80
N ARG A 377 19.73 7.27 10.83
CA ARG A 377 19.97 7.71 12.22
C ARG A 377 21.35 8.31 12.41
N LEU A 378 22.39 7.71 11.84
CA LEU A 378 23.75 8.25 11.86
C LEU A 378 23.82 9.64 11.20
N GLN A 379 23.15 9.82 10.06
CA GLN A 379 23.09 11.11 9.37
C GLN A 379 22.38 12.18 10.22
N ALA A 380 21.29 11.82 10.91
CA ALA A 380 20.59 12.72 11.84
C ALA A 380 21.45 13.11 13.06
N HIS A 381 22.61 12.50 13.23
CA HIS A 381 23.59 12.78 14.28
C HIS A 381 24.91 13.30 13.71
N GLU A 382 24.88 13.80 12.46
CA GLU A 382 26.01 14.45 11.77
C GLU A 382 27.25 13.55 11.62
N VAL A 383 27.07 12.23 11.66
CA VAL A 383 28.16 11.26 11.43
C VAL A 383 28.45 11.18 9.92
N PRO A 384 29.72 11.30 9.47
CA PRO A 384 30.06 11.43 8.05
C PRO A 384 29.98 10.08 7.30
N ILE A 385 28.76 9.65 6.94
CA ILE A 385 28.48 8.35 6.30
C ILE A 385 28.22 8.44 4.78
N LEU A 386 28.45 9.60 4.15
CA LEU A 386 28.10 9.80 2.75
C LEU A 386 28.80 8.83 1.77
N GLY A 387 29.99 8.34 2.11
CA GLY A 387 30.74 7.38 1.29
C GLY A 387 30.14 5.98 1.25
N THR A 388 29.27 5.62 2.21
CA THR A 388 28.69 4.27 2.35
C THR A 388 27.32 4.13 1.69
N VAL A 389 26.67 5.27 1.35
CA VAL A 389 25.30 5.34 0.81
C VAL A 389 25.18 4.71 -0.59
N SER A 390 26.19 4.86 -1.45
CA SER A 390 26.15 4.32 -2.82
C SER A 390 26.04 2.79 -2.88
N GLY A 391 26.65 2.09 -1.91
CA GLY A 391 26.52 0.64 -1.80
C GLY A 391 25.10 0.21 -1.45
N LEU A 392 24.40 1.00 -0.62
CA LEU A 392 23.02 0.73 -0.24
C LEU A 392 22.03 1.01 -1.38
N GLU A 393 22.29 2.02 -2.23
CA GLU A 393 21.43 2.31 -3.40
C GLU A 393 21.24 1.09 -4.30
N VAL A 394 22.34 0.43 -4.65
CA VAL A 394 22.34 -0.76 -5.52
C VAL A 394 21.63 -1.94 -4.87
N GLN A 395 21.79 -2.10 -3.54
CA GLN A 395 21.17 -3.20 -2.80
C GLN A 395 19.65 -3.05 -2.71
N VAL A 396 19.15 -1.81 -2.53
CA VAL A 396 17.71 -1.53 -2.57
C VAL A 396 17.13 -1.73 -3.97
N GLU A 397 17.83 -1.28 -5.02
CA GLU A 397 17.43 -1.50 -6.41
C GLU A 397 17.31 -3.00 -6.71
N HIS A 398 18.35 -3.79 -6.37
CA HIS A 398 18.36 -5.24 -6.57
C HIS A 398 17.24 -5.96 -5.80
N ALA A 399 17.03 -5.63 -4.52
CA ALA A 399 15.98 -6.27 -3.73
C ALA A 399 14.58 -6.04 -4.33
N ALA A 400 14.30 -4.84 -4.83
CA ALA A 400 13.04 -4.54 -5.51
C ALA A 400 12.88 -5.32 -6.82
N ASP A 401 13.96 -5.43 -7.62
CA ASP A 401 13.95 -6.20 -8.86
C ASP A 401 13.79 -7.71 -8.60
N TYR A 402 14.48 -8.25 -7.60
CA TYR A 402 14.37 -9.66 -7.17
C TYR A 402 12.93 -10.02 -6.78
N VAL A 403 12.30 -9.23 -5.91
CA VAL A 403 10.89 -9.43 -5.51
C VAL A 403 9.94 -9.29 -6.71
N THR A 404 10.22 -8.37 -7.64
CA THR A 404 9.45 -8.24 -8.88
C THR A 404 9.51 -9.52 -9.70
N GLN A 405 10.70 -10.09 -9.90
CA GLN A 405 10.89 -11.33 -10.66
C GLN A 405 10.19 -12.51 -10.00
N LEU A 406 10.27 -12.65 -8.68
CA LEU A 406 9.52 -13.67 -7.94
C LEU A 406 8.01 -13.56 -8.21
N LEU A 407 7.45 -12.35 -8.16
CA LEU A 407 6.02 -12.13 -8.43
C LEU A 407 5.66 -12.33 -9.91
N GLU A 408 6.58 -12.07 -10.83
CA GLU A 408 6.40 -12.31 -12.27
C GLU A 408 6.34 -13.81 -12.61
N THR A 409 6.88 -14.70 -11.78
CA THR A 409 6.68 -16.16 -11.98
C THR A 409 5.20 -16.57 -11.98
N ILE A 410 4.36 -15.79 -11.28
CA ILE A 410 2.90 -15.97 -11.19
C ILE A 410 2.17 -15.03 -12.14
N THR A 411 2.53 -13.75 -12.11
CA THR A 411 1.79 -12.68 -12.80
C THR A 411 2.23 -12.48 -14.25
N GLY A 412 3.38 -13.03 -14.64
CA GLY A 412 3.99 -12.88 -15.94
C GLY A 412 3.13 -13.40 -17.08
N VAL A 413 3.37 -12.87 -18.28
CA VAL A 413 2.61 -13.26 -19.47
C VAL A 413 2.94 -14.72 -19.82
N THR A 414 1.93 -15.52 -20.17
CA THR A 414 2.18 -16.90 -20.60
C THR A 414 2.95 -16.95 -21.93
N PRO A 415 3.68 -18.02 -22.26
CA PRO A 415 4.41 -18.13 -23.53
C PRO A 415 3.53 -17.86 -24.76
N GLY A 416 2.28 -18.37 -24.76
CA GLY A 416 1.31 -18.08 -25.81
C GLY A 416 0.90 -16.60 -25.85
N GLY A 417 0.79 -15.94 -24.69
CA GLY A 417 0.58 -14.51 -24.57
C GLY A 417 1.75 -13.69 -25.11
N HIS A 418 3.00 -14.14 -24.89
CA HIS A 418 4.19 -13.49 -25.45
C HIS A 418 4.19 -13.50 -26.98
N VAL A 419 3.79 -14.62 -27.59
CA VAL A 419 3.65 -14.71 -29.06
C VAL A 419 2.58 -13.73 -29.56
N ILE A 420 1.40 -13.70 -28.92
CA ILE A 420 0.32 -12.77 -29.29
C ILE A 420 0.78 -11.31 -29.12
N ALA A 421 1.42 -10.97 -28.00
CA ALA A 421 1.91 -9.63 -27.73
C ALA A 421 2.97 -9.19 -28.75
N SER A 422 3.88 -10.10 -29.12
CA SER A 422 4.94 -9.86 -30.11
C SER A 422 4.36 -9.62 -31.51
N LEU A 423 3.35 -10.39 -31.90
CA LEU A 423 2.66 -10.26 -33.19
C LEU A 423 1.68 -9.08 -33.22
N SER A 424 1.16 -8.66 -32.07
CA SER A 424 0.23 -7.53 -31.94
C SER A 424 0.94 -6.18 -31.80
N ARG A 425 2.28 -6.15 -31.76
CA ARG A 425 3.03 -4.89 -31.85
C ARG A 425 2.56 -4.14 -33.10
N PRO A 426 2.07 -2.90 -32.98
CA PRO A 426 1.63 -2.16 -34.14
C PRO A 426 2.81 -1.99 -35.09
N GLN A 427 2.73 -2.61 -36.28
CA GLN A 427 3.53 -2.17 -37.42
C GLN A 427 3.30 -0.65 -37.57
N PRO A 428 4.34 0.14 -37.88
CA PRO A 428 4.19 1.56 -38.15
C PRO A 428 3.39 1.73 -39.46
N ARG A 429 2.06 1.60 -39.38
CA ARG A 429 1.15 1.93 -40.46
C ARG A 429 0.91 3.43 -40.40
N THR A 430 1.24 4.09 -41.49
CA THR A 430 0.94 5.49 -41.78
C THR A 430 -0.48 5.86 -41.32
N GLN A 431 -0.55 6.83 -40.41
CA GLN A 431 -1.69 7.24 -39.58
C GLN A 431 -2.97 7.71 -40.32
N LYS A 432 -3.11 7.54 -41.63
CA LYS A 432 -4.22 8.15 -42.38
C LYS A 432 -5.48 7.29 -42.54
N ALA A 433 -5.47 5.98 -42.22
CA ALA A 433 -6.62 5.10 -42.48
C ALA A 433 -7.31 4.51 -41.24
N ALA A 434 -6.78 4.70 -40.03
CA ALA A 434 -7.31 4.07 -38.81
C ALA A 434 -8.21 4.99 -37.96
N SER A 435 -8.47 6.23 -38.38
CA SER A 435 -9.21 7.23 -37.62
C SER A 435 -10.74 7.11 -37.70
N GLN A 436 -11.30 6.25 -38.56
CA GLN A 436 -12.74 6.20 -38.81
C GLN A 436 -13.52 5.02 -38.20
N VAL A 437 -12.89 4.01 -37.56
CA VAL A 437 -13.61 2.74 -37.25
C VAL A 437 -13.72 2.35 -35.77
N ARG A 438 -13.21 3.13 -34.80
CA ARG A 438 -13.40 2.82 -33.35
C ARG A 438 -13.58 4.06 -32.46
N GLN A 439 -14.43 5.01 -32.85
CA GLN A 439 -14.77 6.16 -31.99
C GLN A 439 -15.87 5.85 -30.94
N ASP A 440 -16.62 4.75 -31.06
CA ASP A 440 -17.71 4.41 -30.13
C ASP A 440 -17.31 3.50 -28.94
N ALA A 441 -16.03 3.16 -28.79
CA ALA A 441 -15.59 2.36 -27.64
C ALA A 441 -15.29 3.28 -26.45
N ALA A 442 -15.96 3.04 -25.31
CA ALA A 442 -15.68 3.72 -24.05
C ALA A 442 -14.16 3.71 -23.74
N PRO A 443 -13.61 4.79 -23.15
CA PRO A 443 -12.18 4.89 -22.87
C PRO A 443 -11.77 3.73 -21.94
N LYS A 444 -10.92 2.83 -22.44
CA LYS A 444 -10.33 1.75 -21.64
C LYS A 444 -9.16 2.29 -20.80
N PRO A 445 -9.00 1.84 -19.54
CA PRO A 445 -7.83 2.16 -18.73
C PRO A 445 -6.52 1.80 -19.45
N VAL A 446 -5.45 2.53 -19.16
CA VAL A 446 -4.12 2.24 -19.73
C VAL A 446 -3.53 1.01 -19.03
N CYS A 447 -3.08 0.04 -19.82
CA CYS A 447 -2.34 -1.13 -19.33
C CYS A 447 -0.87 -0.72 -19.11
N LEU A 448 -0.43 -0.70 -17.86
CA LEU A 448 0.94 -0.29 -17.49
C LEU A 448 1.92 -1.46 -17.59
N ASP A 449 1.50 -2.63 -17.12
CA ASP A 449 2.29 -3.84 -17.06
C ASP A 449 1.47 -4.99 -17.66
N ALA A 450 2.03 -5.70 -18.63
CA ALA A 450 1.37 -6.83 -19.27
C ALA A 450 1.39 -8.04 -18.32
N THR A 451 0.27 -8.73 -18.20
CA THR A 451 0.09 -9.82 -17.24
C THR A 451 -0.72 -10.97 -17.84
N ALA A 452 -0.66 -12.14 -17.22
CA ALA A 452 -1.50 -13.27 -17.60
C ALA A 452 -3.01 -12.96 -17.47
N ALA A 453 -3.83 -13.80 -18.08
CA ALA A 453 -5.27 -13.74 -17.86
C ALA A 453 -5.59 -14.19 -16.41
N PRO A 454 -6.76 -13.80 -15.84
CA PRO A 454 -7.15 -14.26 -14.51
C PRO A 454 -7.28 -15.80 -14.49
N HIS A 455 -6.51 -16.44 -13.60
CA HIS A 455 -6.40 -17.91 -13.46
C HIS A 455 -6.79 -18.40 -12.05
N GLY A 456 -7.60 -17.62 -11.33
CA GLY A 456 -7.85 -17.85 -9.91
C GLY A 456 -7.01 -16.96 -9.01
N VAL A 457 -7.42 -16.90 -7.75
CA VAL A 457 -6.62 -16.28 -6.68
C VAL A 457 -5.42 -17.18 -6.41
N GLN A 458 -4.22 -16.60 -6.49
CA GLN A 458 -2.95 -17.29 -6.23
C GLN A 458 -2.33 -16.79 -4.93
N ASN A 459 -1.43 -17.60 -4.36
CA ASN A 459 -0.63 -17.18 -3.21
C ASN A 459 0.68 -16.55 -3.71
N PRO A 460 1.12 -15.41 -3.14
CA PRO A 460 2.40 -14.81 -3.49
C PRO A 460 3.54 -15.73 -3.03
N PRO A 461 4.63 -15.84 -3.81
CA PRO A 461 5.81 -16.61 -3.43
C PRO A 461 6.71 -15.84 -2.44
N THR A 462 6.40 -14.57 -2.18
CA THR A 462 7.18 -13.67 -1.32
C THR A 462 6.76 -13.78 0.14
N GLU A 463 7.69 -13.51 1.03
CA GLU A 463 7.42 -13.45 2.46
C GLU A 463 6.52 -12.24 2.78
N SER A 464 5.86 -12.32 3.93
CA SER A 464 4.81 -11.37 4.30
C SER A 464 5.29 -9.95 4.66
N GLY A 465 6.61 -9.74 4.73
CA GLY A 465 7.24 -8.47 5.09
C GLY A 465 8.14 -7.87 4.01
N ASP A 466 8.42 -8.56 2.91
CA ASP A 466 9.47 -8.16 1.96
C ASP A 466 9.22 -6.79 1.36
N ALA A 467 8.03 -6.60 0.78
CA ALA A 467 7.65 -5.34 0.15
C ALA A 467 7.69 -4.16 1.12
N VAL A 468 7.28 -4.38 2.38
CA VAL A 468 7.28 -3.36 3.43
C VAL A 468 8.70 -3.00 3.83
N ASN A 469 9.55 -3.99 4.11
CA ASN A 469 10.93 -3.74 4.51
C ASN A 469 11.74 -3.06 3.39
N ILE A 470 11.55 -3.45 2.12
CA ILE A 470 12.16 -2.78 0.97
C ILE A 470 11.67 -1.32 0.86
N LEU A 471 10.37 -1.07 1.07
CA LEU A 471 9.82 0.29 1.09
C LEU A 471 10.42 1.15 2.22
N VAL A 472 10.59 0.60 3.41
CA VAL A 472 11.25 1.28 4.54
C VAL A 472 12.69 1.62 4.17
N ALA A 473 13.43 0.67 3.60
CA ALA A 473 14.80 0.89 3.13
C ALA A 473 14.87 1.99 2.05
N ALA A 474 13.98 1.92 1.06
CA ALA A 474 13.87 2.92 0.00
C ALA A 474 13.54 4.30 0.57
N THR A 475 12.60 4.40 1.52
CA THR A 475 12.23 5.67 2.16
C THR A 475 13.42 6.28 2.91
N ALA A 476 14.15 5.47 3.67
CA ALA A 476 15.36 5.93 4.35
C ALA A 476 16.44 6.39 3.37
N MET A 477 16.58 5.69 2.24
CA MET A 477 17.52 6.06 1.18
C MET A 477 17.16 7.36 0.48
N LEU A 478 15.90 7.57 0.11
CA LEU A 478 15.45 8.83 -0.49
C LEU A 478 15.68 10.00 0.47
N HIS A 479 15.45 9.78 1.76
CA HIS A 479 15.71 10.78 2.80
C HIS A 479 17.19 11.17 2.85
N LEU A 480 18.09 10.17 2.90
CA LEU A 480 19.55 10.38 2.85
C LEU A 480 19.99 11.09 1.56
N SER A 481 19.39 10.72 0.44
CA SER A 481 19.75 11.27 -0.87
C SER A 481 19.25 12.69 -1.10
N HIS A 482 18.15 13.11 -0.45
CA HIS A 482 17.56 14.42 -0.64
C HIS A 482 18.00 15.48 0.39
N ARG A 483 18.20 15.09 1.66
CA ARG A 483 18.44 16.04 2.75
C ARG A 483 19.91 16.31 3.09
N THR A 484 20.84 15.64 2.42
CA THR A 484 22.27 15.84 2.70
C THR A 484 22.87 16.90 1.80
N GLU A 485 23.49 17.94 2.36
CA GLU A 485 24.11 19.02 1.58
C GLU A 485 25.15 18.48 0.58
N GLY A 486 25.18 19.04 -0.65
CA GLY A 486 26.10 18.62 -1.70
C GLY A 486 25.68 17.38 -2.50
N THR A 487 24.38 17.10 -2.64
CA THR A 487 23.87 15.98 -3.47
C THR A 487 24.41 16.09 -4.91
N SER A 488 25.22 15.12 -5.33
CA SER A 488 25.67 15.03 -6.72
C SER A 488 24.51 14.67 -7.65
N MET A 489 24.61 15.04 -8.94
CA MET A 489 23.64 14.60 -9.96
C MET A 489 23.55 13.07 -10.03
N THR A 490 24.66 12.36 -9.80
CA THR A 490 24.69 10.89 -9.74
C THR A 490 23.81 10.32 -8.63
N ARG A 491 23.73 10.98 -7.47
CA ARG A 491 22.88 10.54 -6.34
C ARG A 491 21.40 10.77 -6.60
N LYS A 492 21.06 11.90 -7.25
CA LYS A 492 19.67 12.16 -7.69
C LYS A 492 19.22 11.10 -8.68
N GLU A 493 20.13 10.62 -9.53
CA GLU A 493 19.82 9.55 -10.49
C GLU A 493 19.72 8.17 -9.83
N GLY A 494 20.58 7.85 -8.86
CA GLY A 494 20.44 6.67 -8.01
C GLY A 494 19.07 6.61 -7.31
N ALA A 495 18.65 7.73 -6.71
CA ALA A 495 17.33 7.84 -6.08
C ALA A 495 16.17 7.60 -7.07
N ARG A 496 16.25 8.13 -8.30
CA ARG A 496 15.24 7.90 -9.34
C ARG A 496 15.16 6.44 -9.78
N ARG A 497 16.29 5.75 -9.92
CA ARG A 497 16.33 4.31 -10.21
C ARG A 497 15.64 3.50 -9.14
N ILE A 498 15.92 3.78 -7.86
CA ILE A 498 15.25 3.15 -6.71
C ILE A 498 13.74 3.39 -6.77
N VAL A 499 13.29 4.62 -7.04
CA VAL A 499 11.85 4.93 -7.19
C VAL A 499 11.22 4.09 -8.29
N CYS A 500 11.86 4.00 -9.46
CA CYS A 500 11.37 3.21 -10.58
C CYS A 500 11.31 1.70 -10.26
N ALA A 501 12.35 1.14 -9.64
CA ALA A 501 12.42 -0.26 -9.24
C ALA A 501 11.33 -0.59 -8.20
N CYS A 502 11.20 0.23 -7.15
CA CYS A 502 10.15 0.09 -6.15
C CYS A 502 8.75 0.21 -6.78
N LEU A 503 8.52 1.14 -7.71
CA LEU A 503 7.23 1.26 -8.39
C LEU A 503 6.88 0.01 -9.19
N ARG A 504 7.85 -0.62 -9.88
CA ARG A 504 7.63 -1.88 -10.59
C ARG A 504 7.31 -3.01 -9.63
N MET A 505 8.09 -3.18 -8.57
CA MET A 505 7.79 -4.15 -7.51
C MET A 505 6.36 -3.97 -7.00
N LEU A 506 6.01 -2.74 -6.64
CA LEU A 506 4.73 -2.44 -6.03
C LEU A 506 3.54 -2.62 -6.97
N THR A 507 3.69 -2.55 -8.30
CA THR A 507 2.56 -2.88 -9.21
C THR A 507 2.18 -4.35 -9.20
N HIS A 508 3.12 -5.23 -8.83
CA HIS A 508 2.94 -6.68 -8.72
C HIS A 508 2.54 -7.13 -7.31
N VAL A 509 3.06 -6.48 -6.26
CA VAL A 509 2.78 -6.82 -4.85
C VAL A 509 1.26 -6.85 -4.58
N PRO A 510 0.71 -7.85 -3.87
CA PRO A 510 -0.71 -7.92 -3.55
C PRO A 510 -1.16 -6.83 -2.57
N ASN A 511 -2.45 -6.45 -2.63
CA ASN A 511 -2.94 -5.32 -1.82
C ASN A 511 -2.87 -5.56 -0.31
N TYR A 512 -2.98 -6.81 0.16
CA TYR A 512 -2.92 -7.14 1.59
C TYR A 512 -1.50 -7.21 2.17
N ASP A 513 -0.47 -7.15 1.33
CA ASP A 513 0.94 -7.03 1.77
C ASP A 513 1.41 -5.57 1.80
N LEU A 514 0.58 -4.64 1.30
CA LEU A 514 0.86 -3.21 1.35
C LEU A 514 0.42 -2.62 2.69
N CYS A 515 1.38 -2.11 3.46
CA CYS A 515 1.10 -1.29 4.64
C CYS A 515 0.81 0.17 4.21
N PRO A 516 -0.39 0.72 4.45
CA PRO A 516 -0.74 2.07 4.01
C PRO A 516 0.16 3.16 4.60
N ASP A 517 0.58 3.03 5.86
CA ASP A 517 1.46 4.00 6.52
C ASP A 517 2.83 4.08 5.84
N ASP A 518 3.45 2.93 5.55
CA ASP A 518 4.76 2.88 4.90
C ASP A 518 4.69 3.39 3.45
N VAL A 519 3.62 3.06 2.71
CA VAL A 519 3.43 3.58 1.35
C VAL A 519 3.22 5.09 1.35
N VAL A 520 2.47 5.65 2.31
CA VAL A 520 2.26 7.10 2.44
C VAL A 520 3.54 7.81 2.85
N ALA A 521 4.34 7.23 3.76
CA ALA A 521 5.63 7.78 4.15
C ALA A 521 6.59 7.82 2.96
N TRP A 522 6.71 6.71 2.22
CA TRP A 522 7.51 6.64 1.00
C TRP A 522 7.02 7.63 -0.06
N ALA A 523 5.71 7.68 -0.33
CA ALA A 523 5.12 8.57 -1.31
C ALA A 523 5.36 10.05 -0.99
N SER A 524 5.33 10.41 0.30
CA SER A 524 5.63 11.78 0.74
C SER A 524 7.07 12.17 0.42
N GLU A 525 8.05 11.29 0.69
CA GLU A 525 9.46 11.56 0.36
C GLU A 525 9.70 11.62 -1.16
N VAL A 526 9.04 10.76 -1.95
CA VAL A 526 9.12 10.78 -3.42
C VAL A 526 8.59 12.10 -4.00
N LEU A 527 7.46 12.59 -3.47
CA LEU A 527 6.83 13.81 -3.93
C LEU A 527 7.61 15.06 -3.53
N ASP A 528 8.11 15.14 -2.29
CA ASP A 528 8.88 16.29 -1.81
C ASP A 528 10.23 16.42 -2.52
N ALA A 529 10.92 15.32 -2.77
CA ALA A 529 12.17 15.35 -3.52
C ALA A 529 11.97 15.65 -5.02
N GLY A 530 10.72 15.75 -5.48
CA GLY A 530 10.39 16.03 -6.88
C GLY A 530 10.89 14.95 -7.85
N HIS A 531 11.21 13.74 -7.35
CA HIS A 531 11.90 12.71 -8.13
C HIS A 531 11.12 12.34 -9.40
N LEU A 532 9.79 12.28 -9.31
CA LEU A 532 8.88 12.01 -10.43
C LEU A 532 8.56 13.25 -11.27
N MET A 533 8.66 14.46 -10.72
CA MET A 533 8.32 15.70 -11.42
C MET A 533 9.41 16.12 -12.43
N HIS A 534 10.65 15.73 -12.18
CA HIS A 534 11.83 16.12 -12.98
C HIS A 534 12.40 14.98 -13.85
N MET A 535 11.64 13.90 -14.08
CA MET A 535 12.09 12.73 -14.86
C MET A 535 12.25 12.99 -16.37
N ASP A 536 11.81 14.14 -16.88
CA ASP A 536 11.59 14.35 -18.32
C ASP A 536 12.79 14.84 -19.15
N ASP A 537 13.96 15.17 -18.57
CA ASP A 537 15.03 15.81 -19.37
C ASP A 537 16.25 14.94 -19.77
N LEU A 538 16.49 13.77 -19.15
CA LEU A 538 17.76 13.02 -19.37
C LEU A 538 17.60 11.53 -19.70
N TYR A 539 16.53 10.86 -19.24
CA TYR A 539 16.36 9.41 -19.46
C TYR A 539 15.83 9.04 -20.86
N CYS A 540 15.28 10.02 -21.60
CA CYS A 540 14.76 9.80 -22.95
C CYS A 540 15.84 9.68 -24.04
N THR A 541 17.10 10.07 -23.75
CA THR A 541 18.18 10.11 -24.76
C THR A 541 19.29 9.08 -24.54
N ALA A 542 19.47 8.55 -23.32
CA ALA A 542 20.60 7.67 -22.99
C ALA A 542 20.35 6.16 -23.22
N LEU A 543 19.11 5.69 -23.08
CA LEU A 543 18.74 4.30 -23.40
C LEU A 543 18.25 4.23 -24.85
N GLY A 544 19.20 4.42 -25.76
CA GLY A 544 19.03 4.01 -27.15
C GLY A 544 18.95 2.50 -27.21
N ASP A 545 17.76 1.93 -27.01
CA ASP A 545 17.50 0.56 -27.46
C ASP A 545 16.05 0.38 -27.90
N GLY A 546 15.93 -0.08 -29.14
CA GLY A 546 14.67 -0.43 -29.76
C GLY A 546 14.12 -1.70 -29.13
N GLY A 547 13.25 -1.57 -28.13
CA GLY A 547 12.56 -2.73 -27.57
C GLY A 547 11.65 -2.38 -26.41
N THR A 548 10.38 -2.12 -26.70
CA THR A 548 9.22 -2.28 -25.79
C THR A 548 9.40 -2.05 -24.28
N ALA A 549 8.85 -0.92 -23.80
CA ALA A 549 8.13 -0.71 -22.53
C ALA A 549 8.58 0.56 -21.76
N GLY A 550 7.81 1.64 -21.90
CA GLY A 550 7.37 2.51 -20.81
C GLY A 550 8.34 2.94 -19.70
N GLY A 551 9.55 3.40 -20.02
CA GLY A 551 10.59 3.71 -19.04
C GLY A 551 10.32 4.89 -18.09
N SER A 552 9.98 6.08 -18.59
CA SER A 552 9.82 7.29 -17.74
C SER A 552 8.34 7.70 -17.56
N ARG A 553 7.57 7.75 -18.66
CA ARG A 553 6.18 8.23 -18.68
C ARG A 553 5.18 7.37 -17.88
N SER A 554 5.48 6.09 -17.73
CA SER A 554 4.65 5.15 -16.98
C SER A 554 4.87 5.26 -15.46
N ALA A 555 5.98 5.84 -14.99
CA ALA A 555 6.29 5.93 -13.56
C ALA A 555 5.26 6.77 -12.78
N ALA A 556 4.87 7.94 -13.30
CA ALA A 556 3.84 8.77 -12.69
C ALA A 556 2.47 8.06 -12.60
N LEU A 557 2.10 7.32 -13.65
CA LEU A 557 0.87 6.51 -13.67
C LEU A 557 0.95 5.31 -12.72
N ARG A 558 2.10 4.63 -12.63
CA ARG A 558 2.33 3.54 -11.66
C ARG A 558 2.23 4.06 -10.23
N PHE A 559 2.79 5.24 -9.96
CA PHE A 559 2.71 5.90 -8.65
C PHE A 559 1.26 6.22 -8.27
N LEU A 560 0.49 6.88 -9.15
CA LEU A 560 -0.92 7.16 -8.86
C LEU A 560 -1.77 5.88 -8.80
N LEU A 561 -1.44 4.85 -9.58
CA LEU A 561 -2.10 3.55 -9.51
C LEU A 561 -1.84 2.87 -8.15
N LEU A 562 -0.61 2.89 -7.66
CA LEU A 562 -0.26 2.40 -6.33
C LEU A 562 -1.09 3.10 -5.25
N LEU A 563 -1.09 4.44 -5.25
CA LEU A 563 -1.86 5.22 -4.29
C LEU A 563 -3.37 4.93 -4.41
N SER A 564 -3.89 4.70 -5.62
CA SER A 564 -5.32 4.41 -5.81
C SER A 564 -5.77 3.06 -5.21
N ARG A 565 -4.83 2.18 -4.88
CA ARG A 565 -5.10 0.85 -4.29
C ARG A 565 -5.18 0.86 -2.77
N LEU A 566 -4.74 1.94 -2.12
CA LEU A 566 -4.66 2.02 -0.67
C LEU A 566 -6.03 2.25 -0.01
N SER A 567 -6.18 1.71 1.19
CA SER A 567 -7.27 2.07 2.10
C SER A 567 -6.83 3.20 3.03
N TYR A 568 -7.14 4.45 2.69
CA TYR A 568 -6.72 5.61 3.49
C TYR A 568 -7.33 5.64 4.91
N GLY A 569 -8.44 4.93 5.13
CA GLY A 569 -9.07 4.82 6.45
C GLY A 569 -8.18 4.17 7.50
N SER A 570 -7.30 3.25 7.10
CA SER A 570 -6.43 2.49 8.03
C SER A 570 -5.06 3.14 8.27
N VAL A 571 -4.77 4.30 7.67
CA VAL A 571 -3.51 5.03 7.90
C VAL A 571 -3.51 5.61 9.32
N VAL A 572 -2.54 5.22 10.13
CA VAL A 572 -2.37 5.71 11.52
C VAL A 572 -1.70 7.09 11.53
N HIS A 573 -0.69 7.30 10.69
CA HIS A 573 0.07 8.55 10.62
C HIS A 573 -0.62 9.60 9.75
N ARG A 574 -1.70 10.19 10.29
CA ARG A 574 -2.55 11.17 9.59
C ARG A 574 -1.79 12.42 9.09
N ALA A 575 -0.81 12.91 9.84
CA ALA A 575 0.01 14.04 9.41
C ALA A 575 0.82 13.75 8.13
N ALA A 576 1.33 12.53 7.97
CA ALA A 576 2.03 12.12 6.74
C ALA A 576 1.07 12.05 5.55
N LEU A 577 -0.17 11.58 5.78
CA LEU A 577 -1.21 11.59 4.76
C LEU A 577 -1.59 13.03 4.34
N GLY A 578 -1.74 13.93 5.30
CA GLY A 578 -1.95 15.36 5.05
C GLY A 578 -0.82 15.97 4.21
N ARG A 579 0.44 15.71 4.59
CA ARG A 579 1.63 16.13 3.83
C ARG A 579 1.58 15.62 2.38
N MET A 580 1.34 14.32 2.18
CA MET A 580 1.24 13.71 0.85
C MET A 580 0.17 14.39 -0.03
N VAL A 581 -1.02 14.65 0.53
CA VAL A 581 -2.12 15.33 -0.19
C VAL A 581 -1.70 16.73 -0.64
N LEU A 582 -1.05 17.50 0.23
CA LEU A 582 -0.57 18.83 -0.10
C LEU A 582 0.52 18.81 -1.19
N CYS A 583 1.39 17.80 -1.20
CA CYS A 583 2.37 17.63 -2.27
C CYS A 583 1.69 17.25 -3.60
N LEU A 584 0.66 16.40 -3.57
CA LEU A 584 -0.15 16.07 -4.75
C LEU A 584 -0.90 17.28 -5.31
N CYS A 585 -1.28 18.25 -4.48
CA CYS A 585 -1.87 19.52 -4.93
C CYS A 585 -0.91 20.36 -5.76
N ARG A 586 0.41 20.21 -5.58
CA ARG A 586 1.43 20.95 -6.34
C ARG A 586 1.94 20.23 -7.57
N TRP A 587 1.62 18.95 -7.73
CA TRP A 587 2.13 18.15 -8.84
C TRP A 587 1.37 18.46 -10.14
N PRO A 588 2.00 19.12 -11.13
CA PRO A 588 1.35 19.41 -12.40
C PRO A 588 1.13 18.14 -13.23
N GLU A 589 0.20 18.23 -14.17
CA GLU A 589 0.01 17.18 -15.17
C GLU A 589 1.25 17.07 -16.09
N PRO A 590 1.82 15.87 -16.33
CA PRO A 590 3.01 15.72 -17.16
C PRO A 590 2.78 16.12 -18.64
N ALA A 591 3.68 16.93 -19.20
CA ALA A 591 3.53 17.67 -20.47
C ALA A 591 3.51 16.83 -21.77
N HIS A 592 3.88 15.54 -21.72
CA HIS A 592 4.04 14.69 -22.91
C HIS A 592 3.18 13.41 -22.90
N THR A 593 2.01 13.47 -22.26
CA THR A 593 1.08 12.34 -22.19
C THR A 593 0.16 12.29 -23.41
N SER A 594 -0.10 11.07 -23.92
CA SER A 594 -1.21 10.90 -24.87
C SER A 594 -2.53 11.25 -24.21
N PHE A 595 -3.55 11.64 -24.97
CA PHE A 595 -4.88 11.97 -24.40
C PHE A 595 -5.43 10.86 -23.48
N LYS A 596 -5.14 9.59 -23.80
CA LYS A 596 -5.53 8.44 -22.96
C LYS A 596 -4.78 8.40 -21.63
N GLU A 597 -3.47 8.66 -21.64
CA GLU A 597 -2.64 8.70 -20.44
C GLU A 597 -2.97 9.93 -19.58
N SER A 598 -3.19 11.09 -20.19
CA SER A 598 -3.68 12.31 -19.52
C SER A 598 -5.01 12.05 -18.80
N SER A 599 -5.96 11.42 -19.50
CA SER A 599 -7.26 11.07 -18.92
C SER A 599 -7.14 10.07 -17.77
N GLU A 600 -6.30 9.04 -17.90
CA GLU A 600 -6.05 8.08 -16.82
C GLU A 600 -5.30 8.72 -15.64
N TRP A 601 -4.35 9.64 -15.88
CA TRP A 601 -3.68 10.41 -14.84
C TRP A 601 -4.69 11.24 -14.02
N ARG A 602 -5.55 12.00 -14.70
CA ARG A 602 -6.60 12.81 -14.04
C ARG A 602 -7.58 11.93 -13.27
N ARG A 603 -7.98 10.78 -13.85
CA ARG A 603 -8.85 9.80 -13.18
C ARG A 603 -8.20 9.26 -11.91
N LEU A 604 -6.97 8.73 -11.98
CA LEU A 604 -6.27 8.13 -10.84
C LEU A 604 -6.00 9.17 -9.76
N ARG A 605 -5.52 10.37 -10.13
CA ARG A 605 -5.34 11.48 -9.18
C ARG A 605 -6.65 11.85 -8.51
N GLY A 606 -7.76 11.90 -9.25
CA GLY A 606 -9.08 12.14 -8.69
C GLY A 606 -9.52 11.07 -7.68
N VAL A 607 -9.25 9.80 -7.95
CA VAL A 607 -9.54 8.67 -7.03
C VAL A 607 -8.71 8.79 -5.75
N VAL A 608 -7.41 9.03 -5.88
CA VAL A 608 -6.47 9.21 -4.75
C VAL A 608 -6.90 10.38 -3.88
N MET A 609 -7.06 11.56 -4.47
CA MET A 609 -7.43 12.78 -3.74
C MET A 609 -8.77 12.64 -3.05
N ARG A 610 -9.78 12.04 -3.72
CA ARG A 610 -11.07 11.77 -3.09
C ARG A 610 -10.94 10.80 -1.91
N GLY A 611 -10.20 9.71 -2.08
CA GLY A 611 -9.99 8.72 -1.03
C GLY A 611 -9.34 9.30 0.22
N ALA A 612 -8.27 10.10 0.04
CA ALA A 612 -7.54 10.74 1.13
C ALA A 612 -8.32 11.88 1.79
N LEU A 613 -8.90 12.81 1.01
CA LEU A 613 -9.64 13.95 1.56
C LEU A 613 -10.92 13.54 2.31
N CYS A 614 -11.51 12.38 1.99
CA CYS A 614 -12.68 11.87 2.71
C CYS A 614 -12.36 11.37 4.13
N VAL A 615 -11.09 11.12 4.47
CA VAL A 615 -10.69 10.59 5.79
C VAL A 615 -9.89 11.59 6.61
N LEU A 616 -9.30 12.60 5.98
CA LEU A 616 -8.53 13.64 6.65
C LEU A 616 -9.43 14.63 7.40
N GLN A 617 -8.93 15.10 8.53
CA GLN A 617 -9.49 16.21 9.30
C GLN A 617 -8.60 17.46 9.16
N VAL A 618 -9.12 18.62 9.57
CA VAL A 618 -8.37 19.88 9.55
C VAL A 618 -7.03 19.79 10.30
N PRO A 619 -6.95 19.23 11.53
CA PRO A 619 -5.68 19.11 12.25
C PRO A 619 -4.63 18.29 11.49
N ASP A 620 -5.05 17.30 10.70
CA ASP A 620 -4.14 16.45 9.92
C ASP A 620 -3.45 17.25 8.80
N LEU A 621 -4.20 18.15 8.15
CA LEU A 621 -3.69 19.03 7.10
C LEU A 621 -2.83 20.15 7.66
N GLU A 622 -3.20 20.70 8.82
CA GLU A 622 -2.38 21.68 9.54
C GLU A 622 -1.04 21.07 9.97
N ALA A 623 -1.05 19.87 10.57
CA ALA A 623 0.16 19.14 10.94
C ALA A 623 1.00 18.76 9.70
N GLY A 624 0.34 18.33 8.62
CA GLY A 624 1.00 18.03 7.35
C GLY A 624 1.67 19.26 6.73
N ALA A 625 1.04 20.43 6.81
CA ALA A 625 1.62 21.70 6.36
C ALA A 625 2.77 22.15 7.26
N ALA A 626 2.66 21.98 8.58
CA ALA A 626 3.72 22.30 9.53
C ALA A 626 5.02 21.52 9.27
N LEU A 627 4.91 20.26 8.83
CA LEU A 627 6.06 19.43 8.42
C LEU A 627 6.79 19.99 7.18
N ARG A 628 6.19 20.96 6.46
CA ARG A 628 6.75 21.63 5.27
C ARG A 628 7.10 23.10 5.52
N ALA A 629 6.77 23.64 6.69
CA ALA A 629 6.77 25.07 6.98
C ALA A 629 8.15 25.75 6.94
N SER A 630 9.26 25.00 6.78
CA SER A 630 10.59 25.59 6.62
C SER A 630 10.78 26.34 5.30
N GLU A 631 9.90 26.18 4.31
CA GLU A 631 10.10 26.73 2.95
C GLU A 631 8.95 27.59 2.39
N GLU A 632 7.73 27.58 2.96
CA GLU A 632 6.56 28.18 2.30
C GLU A 632 5.66 29.03 3.21
N THR A 633 5.15 30.15 2.66
CA THR A 633 4.17 31.04 3.29
C THR A 633 2.71 30.69 2.98
N THR A 634 2.47 29.73 2.08
CA THR A 634 1.14 29.34 1.61
C THR A 634 0.43 28.43 2.60
N THR A 635 -0.86 28.70 2.83
CA THR A 635 -1.68 27.87 3.73
C THR A 635 -2.11 26.56 3.04
N TRP A 636 -2.49 25.56 3.84
CA TRP A 636 -3.01 24.30 3.29
C TRP A 636 -4.31 24.49 2.48
N LEU A 637 -5.12 25.49 2.87
CA LEU A 637 -6.34 25.89 2.16
C LEU A 637 -6.02 26.48 0.79
N GLU A 638 -5.04 27.39 0.72
CA GLU A 638 -4.57 27.95 -0.54
C GLU A 638 -4.00 26.86 -1.47
N ALA A 639 -3.24 25.90 -0.92
CA ALA A 639 -2.70 24.80 -1.69
C ALA A 639 -3.80 23.93 -2.34
N LEU A 640 -4.91 23.68 -1.63
CA LEU A 640 -6.07 22.96 -2.19
C LEU A 640 -6.87 23.81 -3.18
N ALA A 641 -7.05 25.10 -2.89
CA ALA A 641 -7.88 26.00 -3.68
C ALA A 641 -7.22 26.44 -4.99
N PHE A 642 -5.92 26.70 -4.97
CA PHE A 642 -5.18 27.30 -6.09
C PHE A 642 -4.06 26.40 -6.63
N GLY A 643 -3.85 25.21 -6.05
CA GLY A 643 -2.94 24.23 -6.61
C GLY A 643 -3.45 23.59 -7.91
N GLU A 644 -2.65 22.67 -8.44
CA GLU A 644 -2.87 21.90 -9.66
C GLU A 644 -4.09 20.96 -9.56
N TYR A 645 -4.60 20.70 -8.35
CA TYR A 645 -5.77 19.85 -8.17
C TYR A 645 -7.05 20.66 -8.28
N GLY A 646 -7.73 20.55 -9.43
CA GLY A 646 -9.02 21.20 -9.69
C GLY A 646 -10.27 20.43 -9.24
N GLY A 647 -10.12 19.36 -8.44
CA GLY A 647 -11.27 18.55 -7.98
C GLY A 647 -11.98 19.10 -6.75
N ALA A 648 -13.13 18.51 -6.42
CA ALA A 648 -13.94 18.92 -5.27
C ALA A 648 -13.46 18.31 -3.95
N VAL A 649 -13.56 19.08 -2.86
CA VAL A 649 -13.28 18.66 -1.47
C VAL A 649 -14.58 18.20 -0.80
N PRO A 650 -14.56 17.21 0.12
CA PRO A 650 -15.74 16.82 0.87
C PRO A 650 -16.33 17.97 1.70
N MET A 651 -17.66 18.12 1.70
CA MET A 651 -18.34 19.19 2.45
C MET A 651 -18.13 19.11 3.97
N THR A 652 -17.89 17.92 4.52
CA THR A 652 -17.54 17.75 5.93
C THR A 652 -16.24 18.47 6.25
N LEU A 653 -15.18 18.16 5.51
CA LEU A 653 -13.87 18.80 5.66
C LEU A 653 -13.94 20.32 5.41
N TRP A 654 -14.71 20.76 4.41
CA TRP A 654 -14.90 22.18 4.14
C TRP A 654 -15.57 22.92 5.31
N ARG A 655 -16.61 22.33 5.92
CA ARG A 655 -17.30 22.91 7.08
C ARG A 655 -16.40 22.97 8.30
N ASP A 656 -15.66 21.90 8.56
CA ASP A 656 -14.71 21.86 9.67
C ASP A 656 -13.65 22.96 9.52
N ALA A 657 -13.17 23.20 8.30
CA ALA A 657 -12.24 24.28 8.00
C ALA A 657 -12.86 25.66 8.23
N ALA A 658 -14.12 25.87 7.80
CA ALA A 658 -14.85 27.10 8.06
C ALA A 658 -15.06 27.35 9.56
N LEU A 659 -15.38 26.32 10.34
CA LEU A 659 -15.52 26.42 11.80
C LEU A 659 -14.19 26.71 12.51
N SER A 660 -13.07 26.15 12.01
CA SER A 660 -11.73 26.46 12.53
C SER A 660 -11.38 27.95 12.36
N LEU A 661 -11.71 28.53 11.19
CA LEU A 661 -11.46 29.94 10.87
C LEU A 661 -12.49 30.90 11.51
N PHE A 662 -13.72 30.43 11.72
CA PHE A 662 -14.82 31.20 12.32
C PHE A 662 -15.43 30.48 13.55
N PRO A 663 -14.72 30.38 14.69
CA PRO A 663 -15.19 29.61 15.85
C PRO A 663 -16.49 30.12 16.48
N HIS A 664 -16.85 31.38 16.25
CA HIS A 664 -18.10 31.96 16.73
C HIS A 664 -19.35 31.30 16.09
N LEU A 665 -19.18 30.61 14.95
CA LEU A 665 -20.26 29.87 14.27
C LEU A 665 -20.60 28.54 14.96
N CYS A 666 -19.71 27.99 15.81
CA CYS A 666 -19.95 26.72 16.51
C CYS A 666 -21.21 26.75 17.39
N TYR A 667 -21.53 27.90 17.99
CA TYR A 667 -22.67 28.08 18.90
C TYR A 667 -24.04 28.02 18.20
N HIS A 668 -24.07 28.01 16.86
CA HIS A 668 -25.31 27.91 16.08
C HIS A 668 -25.58 26.50 15.53
N VAL A 669 -24.68 25.53 15.78
CA VAL A 669 -24.81 24.14 15.29
C VAL A 669 -25.57 23.25 16.28
N GLU A 670 -25.46 23.51 17.59
CA GLU A 670 -26.21 22.78 18.61
C GLU A 670 -27.61 23.38 18.81
N GLY A 671 -28.57 22.89 18.02
CA GLY A 671 -29.99 23.04 18.33
C GLY A 671 -30.35 22.25 19.59
N SER A 672 -30.08 22.80 20.77
CA SER A 672 -30.80 22.46 22.01
C SER A 672 -31.51 23.68 22.54
N THR A 673 -32.82 23.67 22.33
CA THR A 673 -33.79 24.48 23.04
C THR A 673 -33.62 24.32 24.55
N ALA A 674 -33.49 25.45 25.25
CA ALA A 674 -33.43 25.60 26.71
C ALA A 674 -32.11 25.25 27.42
N ALA A 675 -31.20 26.21 27.48
CA ALA A 675 -30.46 26.53 28.72
C ALA A 675 -29.94 27.98 28.66
N SER A 676 -30.04 28.64 29.80
CA SER A 676 -29.63 30.02 30.07
C SER A 676 -28.31 30.43 29.39
N SER A 677 -28.34 31.60 28.75
CA SER A 677 -27.16 32.34 28.29
C SER A 677 -26.05 32.36 29.34
N PRO A 678 -24.89 31.71 29.12
CA PRO A 678 -23.66 32.22 29.68
C PRO A 678 -23.26 33.42 28.82
N SER A 679 -22.91 34.51 29.48
CA SER A 679 -22.41 35.76 28.90
C SER A 679 -21.47 35.53 27.69
N PRO A 680 -21.57 36.35 26.62
CA PRO A 680 -20.62 36.32 25.52
C PRO A 680 -19.21 36.50 26.08
N PRO A 681 -18.16 35.84 25.54
CA PRO A 681 -16.81 36.22 25.87
C PRO A 681 -16.68 37.70 25.56
N ARG A 682 -16.31 38.46 26.58
CA ARG A 682 -16.20 39.93 26.55
C ARG A 682 -15.49 40.38 25.28
N VAL A 683 -16.17 41.31 24.60
CA VAL A 683 -15.66 42.25 23.61
C VAL A 683 -14.21 42.61 23.93
N GLY A 684 -13.27 42.16 23.10
CA GLY A 684 -11.84 42.36 23.34
C GLY A 684 -10.88 41.74 22.30
N SER A 685 -11.35 40.87 21.40
CA SER A 685 -10.53 40.38 20.28
C SER A 685 -11.41 39.91 19.10
N CYS A 686 -12.19 40.81 18.51
CA CYS A 686 -13.00 40.55 17.31
C CYS A 686 -12.25 40.90 16.01
N ALA A 687 -10.95 40.60 15.93
CA ALA A 687 -10.33 40.44 14.63
C ALA A 687 -10.54 38.98 14.24
N SER A 688 -11.33 38.73 13.20
CA SER A 688 -11.31 37.45 12.49
C SER A 688 -9.85 37.05 12.30
N ARG A 689 -9.41 35.91 12.88
CA ARG A 689 -8.05 35.38 12.67
C ARG A 689 -7.83 34.90 11.24
N CYS A 690 -8.92 34.77 10.46
CA CYS A 690 -8.90 34.36 9.07
C CYS A 690 -8.26 35.44 8.20
N ARG A 691 -7.27 35.05 7.41
CA ARG A 691 -6.69 35.92 6.38
C ARG A 691 -7.64 36.02 5.18
N PRO A 692 -7.65 37.13 4.43
CA PRO A 692 -8.47 37.26 3.21
C PRO A 692 -8.21 36.14 2.19
N GLU A 693 -6.97 35.66 2.08
CA GLU A 693 -6.58 34.57 1.18
C GLU A 693 -7.21 33.23 1.57
N GLU A 694 -7.31 32.94 2.87
CA GLU A 694 -7.96 31.73 3.40
C GLU A 694 -9.48 31.77 3.20
N ALA A 695 -10.11 32.93 3.41
CA ALA A 695 -11.53 33.14 3.16
C ALA A 695 -11.85 33.00 1.66
N GLN A 696 -11.00 33.55 0.78
CA GLN A 696 -11.14 33.37 -0.66
C GLN A 696 -10.99 31.89 -1.07
N SER A 697 -10.03 31.18 -0.46
CA SER A 697 -9.81 29.74 -0.67
C SER A 697 -11.06 28.93 -0.33
N LEU A 698 -11.72 29.20 0.80
CA LEU A 698 -12.98 28.54 1.17
C LEU A 698 -14.09 28.77 0.14
N CYS A 699 -14.25 29.99 -0.37
CA CYS A 699 -15.23 30.29 -1.41
C CYS A 699 -14.98 29.48 -2.70
N VAL A 700 -13.71 29.38 -3.13
CA VAL A 700 -13.32 28.62 -4.33
C VAL A 700 -13.51 27.11 -4.13
N LEU A 701 -13.18 26.58 -2.95
CA LEU A 701 -13.40 25.16 -2.65
C LEU A 701 -14.89 24.79 -2.64
N CYS A 702 -15.73 25.68 -2.10
CA CYS A 702 -17.18 25.50 -2.13
C CYS A 702 -17.72 25.53 -3.57
N SER A 703 -17.20 26.40 -4.43
CA SER A 703 -17.66 26.48 -5.83
C SER A 703 -17.38 25.23 -6.64
N ARG A 704 -16.22 24.60 -6.43
CA ARG A 704 -15.88 23.31 -7.06
C ARG A 704 -16.83 22.20 -6.63
N TYR A 705 -17.26 22.22 -5.38
CA TYR A 705 -18.25 21.26 -4.90
C TYR A 705 -19.63 21.50 -5.53
N VAL A 706 -20.10 22.75 -5.60
CA VAL A 706 -21.34 23.13 -6.28
C VAL A 706 -21.35 22.70 -7.74
N ALA A 707 -20.32 23.07 -8.50
CA ALA A 707 -20.22 22.76 -9.92
C ALA A 707 -20.27 21.25 -10.20
N ARG A 708 -19.76 20.42 -9.30
CA ARG A 708 -19.83 18.96 -9.41
C ARG A 708 -21.25 18.44 -9.14
N GLU A 709 -21.91 18.91 -8.09
CA GLU A 709 -23.25 18.43 -7.72
C GLU A 709 -24.32 18.86 -8.73
N GLU A 710 -24.19 20.03 -9.37
CA GLU A 710 -25.13 20.46 -10.43
C GLU A 710 -25.08 19.57 -11.68
N THR A 711 -23.99 18.82 -11.89
CA THR A 711 -23.91 17.80 -12.96
C THR A 711 -24.52 16.45 -12.57
N GLY A 712 -24.85 16.24 -11.29
CA GLY A 712 -25.44 15.01 -10.75
C GLY A 712 -26.92 15.19 -10.38
N ALA A 713 -27.75 14.19 -10.66
CA ALA A 713 -29.21 14.25 -10.45
C ALA A 713 -29.67 14.31 -8.97
N SER A 714 -28.76 14.44 -8.00
CA SER A 714 -29.08 14.43 -6.57
C SER A 714 -28.17 15.39 -5.79
N ALA A 715 -28.49 16.67 -5.77
CA ALA A 715 -27.82 17.61 -4.87
C ALA A 715 -28.09 17.19 -3.40
N PRO A 716 -27.07 16.93 -2.56
CA PRO A 716 -27.28 16.57 -1.17
C PRO A 716 -27.88 17.76 -0.41
N ALA A 717 -28.78 17.46 0.52
CA ALA A 717 -29.39 18.44 1.45
C ALA A 717 -28.36 19.32 2.16
N ASN A 718 -27.11 18.84 2.28
CA ASN A 718 -25.98 19.52 2.91
C ASN A 718 -25.58 20.85 2.23
N LEU A 719 -25.72 20.98 0.92
CA LEU A 719 -25.40 22.26 0.26
C LEU A 719 -26.48 23.32 0.50
N ARG A 720 -27.69 22.89 0.84
CA ARG A 720 -28.88 23.74 1.00
C ARG A 720 -29.12 24.21 2.43
N SER A 721 -28.13 24.12 3.31
CA SER A 721 -28.26 24.57 4.70
C SER A 721 -27.93 26.05 4.86
N ILE A 722 -28.73 26.78 5.63
CA ILE A 722 -28.49 28.18 6.00
C ILE A 722 -27.12 28.39 6.67
N PHE A 723 -26.63 27.38 7.38
CA PHE A 723 -25.28 27.35 7.95
C PHE A 723 -24.20 27.56 6.87
N THR A 724 -24.29 26.86 5.73
CA THR A 724 -23.35 27.01 4.62
C THR A 724 -23.42 28.42 4.03
N ALA A 725 -24.63 28.98 3.89
CA ALA A 725 -24.83 30.35 3.44
C ALA A 725 -24.19 31.37 4.40
N ARG A 726 -24.31 31.15 5.70
CA ARG A 726 -23.66 31.97 6.74
C ARG A 726 -22.14 31.90 6.64
N CYS A 727 -21.56 30.70 6.54
CA CYS A 727 -20.11 30.56 6.37
C CYS A 727 -19.58 31.28 5.13
N ILE A 728 -20.29 31.20 4.00
CA ILE A 728 -19.92 31.93 2.78
C ILE A 728 -20.06 33.44 2.98
N ALA A 729 -21.11 33.91 3.64
CA ALA A 729 -21.32 35.32 3.93
C ALA A 729 -20.21 35.89 4.84
N GLU A 730 -19.77 35.14 5.85
CA GLU A 730 -18.60 35.47 6.69
C GLU A 730 -17.30 35.51 5.88
N CYS A 731 -17.08 34.55 4.97
CA CYS A 731 -15.91 34.59 4.08
C CYS A 731 -15.92 35.84 3.20
N LEU A 732 -17.07 36.20 2.62
CA LEU A 732 -17.22 37.41 1.80
C LEU A 732 -17.04 38.69 2.62
N ALA A 733 -17.48 38.72 3.87
CA ALA A 733 -17.27 39.82 4.79
C ALA A 733 -15.77 40.08 5.04
N VAL A 734 -14.99 39.02 5.21
CA VAL A 734 -13.53 39.10 5.37
C VAL A 734 -12.86 39.56 4.06
N VAL A 735 -13.19 38.94 2.92
CA VAL A 735 -12.60 39.28 1.62
C VAL A 735 -12.88 40.73 1.21
N LEU A 736 -14.09 41.22 1.47
CA LEU A 736 -14.51 42.59 1.13
C LEU A 736 -14.28 43.60 2.26
N SER A 737 -13.70 43.15 3.39
CA SER A 737 -13.49 43.98 4.59
C SER A 737 -14.76 44.70 5.09
N ASN A 738 -15.91 44.02 5.03
CA ASN A 738 -17.21 44.55 5.44
C ASN A 738 -17.88 43.64 6.50
N PRO A 739 -17.76 43.94 7.80
CA PRO A 739 -18.23 43.08 8.88
C PRO A 739 -19.76 43.04 9.04
N ALA A 740 -20.51 43.99 8.47
CA ALA A 740 -21.98 44.01 8.53
C ALA A 740 -22.62 43.16 7.40
N LEU A 741 -21.81 42.65 6.48
CA LEU A 741 -22.27 41.92 5.30
C LEU A 741 -22.98 40.58 5.62
N PRO A 742 -22.54 39.76 6.61
CA PRO A 742 -23.16 38.46 6.85
C PRO A 742 -24.64 38.55 7.20
N ASP A 743 -24.99 39.44 8.13
CA ASP A 743 -26.38 39.65 8.56
C ASP A 743 -27.24 40.22 7.42
N ALA A 744 -26.70 41.11 6.59
CA ALA A 744 -27.43 41.66 5.44
C ALA A 744 -27.75 40.57 4.40
N LEU A 745 -26.79 39.69 4.11
CA LEU A 745 -26.94 38.59 3.16
C LEU A 745 -27.89 37.49 3.67
N LEU A 746 -27.90 37.20 4.97
CA LEU A 746 -28.79 36.19 5.54
C LEU A 746 -30.24 36.67 5.66
N ASN A 747 -30.46 37.97 5.86
CA ASN A 747 -31.80 38.54 6.00
C ASN A 747 -32.51 38.86 4.67
N SER A 748 -31.76 39.02 3.57
CA SER A 748 -32.33 39.39 2.27
C SER A 748 -31.63 38.70 1.10
N ALA A 749 -32.41 38.02 0.25
CA ALA A 749 -31.91 37.42 -0.99
C ALA A 749 -31.45 38.46 -2.02
N ASP A 750 -32.01 39.67 -2.02
CA ASP A 750 -31.67 40.73 -2.97
C ASP A 750 -30.29 41.34 -2.68
N ALA A 751 -29.82 41.23 -1.43
CA ALA A 751 -28.47 41.65 -1.04
C ALA A 751 -27.38 40.81 -1.74
N TRP A 752 -27.68 39.55 -2.10
CA TRP A 752 -26.79 38.71 -2.90
C TRP A 752 -26.68 39.19 -4.36
N ASP A 753 -27.78 39.66 -4.97
CA ASP A 753 -27.79 40.14 -6.36
C ASP A 753 -26.89 41.36 -6.54
N GLY A 754 -26.93 42.30 -5.58
CA GLY A 754 -26.07 43.48 -5.57
C GLY A 754 -24.57 43.13 -5.47
N LEU A 755 -24.24 42.01 -4.81
CA LEU A 755 -22.86 41.56 -4.61
C LEU A 755 -22.33 40.75 -5.81
N CYS A 756 -23.18 39.93 -6.44
CA CYS A 756 -22.84 39.03 -7.54
C CYS A 756 -22.15 39.73 -8.73
N ALA A 757 -22.48 40.99 -9.00
CA ALA A 757 -21.86 41.78 -10.08
C ALA A 757 -20.36 42.05 -9.85
N SER A 758 -19.94 42.14 -8.58
CA SER A 758 -18.57 42.48 -8.17
C SER A 758 -17.66 41.28 -7.88
N LEU A 759 -18.21 40.06 -7.83
CA LEU A 759 -17.48 38.86 -7.44
C LEU A 759 -16.77 38.18 -8.63
N PRO A 760 -15.68 37.43 -8.38
CA PRO A 760 -15.08 36.55 -9.39
C PRO A 760 -16.06 35.46 -9.85
N GLU A 761 -15.98 35.06 -11.12
CA GLU A 761 -16.87 34.06 -11.73
C GLU A 761 -17.05 32.76 -10.92
N PRO A 762 -16.01 32.11 -10.36
CA PRO A 762 -16.21 30.92 -9.54
C PRO A 762 -17.00 31.18 -8.25
N VAL A 763 -16.95 32.39 -7.70
CA VAL A 763 -17.66 32.75 -6.45
C VAL A 763 -19.11 33.14 -6.75
N LYS A 764 -19.42 33.67 -7.94
CA LYS A 764 -20.79 33.99 -8.37
C LYS A 764 -21.72 32.79 -8.35
N VAL A 765 -21.24 31.63 -8.82
CA VAL A 765 -22.02 30.37 -8.82
C VAL A 765 -22.42 29.99 -7.40
N VAL A 766 -21.50 30.10 -6.44
CA VAL A 766 -21.79 29.83 -5.02
C VAL A 766 -22.77 30.87 -4.46
N ALA A 767 -22.55 32.15 -4.76
CA ALA A 767 -23.43 33.23 -4.30
C ALA A 767 -24.87 33.03 -4.80
N ALA A 768 -25.07 32.65 -6.07
CA ALA A 768 -26.38 32.33 -6.63
C ALA A 768 -27.02 31.11 -5.93
N CYS A 769 -26.24 30.07 -5.61
CA CYS A 769 -26.75 28.94 -4.84
C CYS A 769 -27.14 29.34 -3.41
N MET A 770 -26.32 30.13 -2.71
CA MET A 770 -26.61 30.57 -1.34
C MET A 770 -27.81 31.51 -1.29
N GLN A 771 -27.98 32.35 -2.31
CA GLN A 771 -29.17 33.17 -2.48
C GLN A 771 -30.45 32.33 -2.53
N GLU A 772 -30.45 31.25 -3.31
CA GLU A 772 -31.59 30.33 -3.40
C GLU A 772 -31.85 29.60 -2.07
N VAL A 773 -30.81 29.32 -1.29
CA VAL A 773 -30.94 28.77 0.07
C VAL A 773 -31.65 29.78 0.98
N VAL A 774 -31.19 31.03 0.99
CA VAL A 774 -31.81 32.11 1.79
C VAL A 774 -33.26 32.35 1.36
N ARG A 775 -33.57 32.31 0.06
CA ARG A 775 -34.97 32.41 -0.44
C ARG A 775 -35.88 31.30 0.08
N ARG A 776 -35.34 30.10 0.28
CA ARG A 776 -36.11 28.93 0.76
C ARG A 776 -36.25 28.87 2.28
N ASP A 777 -35.25 29.36 2.99
CA ASP A 777 -35.24 29.41 4.45
C ASP A 777 -35.92 30.67 5.01
N ALA A 778 -36.12 31.69 4.16
CA ALA A 778 -36.95 32.84 4.49
C ALA A 778 -38.33 32.32 4.95
N PRO A 779 -38.77 32.65 6.18
CA PRO A 779 -40.01 32.14 6.71
C PRO A 779 -41.13 32.52 5.75
N PRO A 780 -42.05 31.60 5.39
CA PRO A 780 -43.28 32.00 4.74
C PRO A 780 -43.88 33.13 5.58
N PRO A 781 -44.55 34.13 4.99
CA PRO A 781 -45.10 35.30 5.70
C PRO A 781 -46.13 34.99 6.81
N LYS A 782 -46.27 33.72 7.21
CA LYS A 782 -47.20 33.18 8.21
C LYS A 782 -46.54 32.33 9.31
N VAL A 783 -45.21 32.18 9.37
CA VAL A 783 -44.55 31.44 10.47
C VAL A 783 -44.20 32.41 11.60
N LEU A 784 -44.94 32.34 12.71
CA LEU A 784 -44.60 33.01 13.96
C LEU A 784 -43.62 32.12 14.73
N SER A 785 -42.38 32.56 14.91
CA SER A 785 -41.42 31.94 15.83
C SER A 785 -41.65 32.51 17.24
N PHE A 786 -41.89 31.62 18.20
CA PHE A 786 -42.00 31.96 19.62
C PHE A 786 -40.68 31.72 20.35
#